data_AF-A0A662XS01-F1
#
_entry.id   AF-A0A662XS01-F1
#
_cell.length_a   1.000
_cell.length_b   1.000
_cell.length_c   1.000
_cell.angle_alpha   90.00
_cell.angle_beta   90.00
_cell.angle_gamma   90.00
#
_symmetry.space_group_name_H-M   'P 1'
#
loop_
_entity.id
_entity.type
_entity.pdbx_description
1 polymer ?
#
loop_
_entity_poly.entity_id
_entity_poly.type
_entity_poly.pdbx_seq_one_letter_code
_entity_poly.pdbx_strand_id
1 'polypeptide(L)'
;MYVQMYQKSGGKSAITGNQIRAVIPYIRQDIPVVIIFRALGFVADREILEHICYDFSDAELMERFKSSLEEAFVIQEQEVALDFIGRRGSAINVSKADRIRYAQDILQKEMLPHVGVEDHNETKKAYFLGYVVHKLLMCSLGRIGEDDRDHYGNKRLDLAGPLLGGLFRILFKKLTKDVKSFLQKCVDNGKDFNLTLAIRSRTITNGLRYSLATGNWGMQKSASKAGVSQVLNRLTYASSLSHLRRLNTPLGREGKQAQPRQLHNTHWGMICPAETPEGQAVGLVKNLALMAYISVGSPQAPILEFLEEWATENLEEIKPQIIPHSTKIFVNGNWVGVHREPNELIRTLRSLRRCVDIDAEVSVIRDLMNKELRIYTDAGRVCRPLFIVEDNTLLLQKEQVVKLQNHKITNYRWHNLLTDGVVELIDTEEEEVCMIAMEPKDVGTGTQIHTHCEIHPSMILGICASIIPFPDHNQSPRNTYQSAMGKQAMGIYCSNFRARMDTMANVLNYPQKPLVTTRAMEYLHFRELPSGINAIVGIASYTGYNQEDSLIMNQSAIDRGFFRSTFYRCYVDQERNKSPHGGAGGGAGGSNCEEFEKPSRENCLGLRHGSYHKLDADGLVAPGTRVSGNDIIIGKTSPLPTSEDSSLEQRHQKRD
;
A
#
# COMPACT_ATOMS: atom_id res chain seq x y z
N MET A 1 8.52 -20.01 0.42
CA MET A 1 9.71 -20.87 0.38
C MET A 1 10.90 -19.97 0.14
N TYR A 2 12.03 -20.19 0.80
CA TYR A 2 13.28 -19.46 0.55
C TYR A 2 14.35 -20.46 0.14
N VAL A 3 15.14 -20.17 -0.89
CA VAL A 3 16.26 -21.03 -1.31
C VAL A 3 17.55 -20.29 -1.00
N GLN A 4 18.49 -20.96 -0.37
CA GLN A 4 19.77 -20.39 0.04
C GLN A 4 20.91 -21.32 -0.34
N MET A 5 21.99 -20.72 -0.84
CA MET A 5 23.24 -21.40 -1.11
C MET A 5 24.21 -21.13 0.03
N TYR A 6 24.68 -22.20 0.68
CA TYR A 6 25.57 -22.09 1.82
C TYR A 6 27.02 -22.03 1.36
N GLN A 7 27.72 -21.00 1.83
CA GLN A 7 29.16 -20.92 1.69
C GLN A 7 29.86 -21.83 2.70
N LYS A 8 31.09 -22.24 2.37
CA LYS A 8 31.91 -23.11 3.22
C LYS A 8 32.22 -22.40 4.55
N SER A 9 31.64 -22.88 5.66
CA SER A 9 31.90 -22.37 7.00
C SER A 9 32.73 -23.38 7.80
N GLY A 10 33.83 -22.93 8.41
CA GLY A 10 34.82 -23.74 9.14
C GLY A 10 34.39 -24.22 10.53
N GLY A 11 33.12 -24.56 10.74
CA GLY A 11 32.58 -25.08 12.00
C GLY A 11 32.45 -26.61 12.02
N LYS A 12 32.32 -27.19 13.23
CA LYS A 12 32.25 -28.66 13.48
C LYS A 12 31.07 -29.40 12.80
N SER A 13 30.13 -28.68 12.19
CA SER A 13 29.12 -29.22 11.27
C SER A 13 29.45 -28.79 9.84
N ALA A 14 30.59 -29.26 9.31
CA ALA A 14 31.16 -28.77 8.06
C ALA A 14 30.24 -29.08 6.87
N ILE A 15 29.38 -28.13 6.54
CA ILE A 15 28.72 -28.01 5.24
C ILE A 15 29.84 -27.93 4.19
N THR A 16 29.91 -28.91 3.29
CA THR A 16 30.77 -28.79 2.11
C THR A 16 30.25 -27.60 1.31
N GLY A 17 31.15 -26.69 0.88
CA GLY A 17 30.73 -25.44 0.25
C GLY A 17 29.84 -25.68 -0.98
N ASN A 18 29.00 -24.69 -1.32
CA ASN A 18 28.09 -24.69 -2.47
C ASN A 18 26.87 -25.63 -2.34
N GLN A 19 26.47 -26.03 -1.13
CA GLN A 19 25.21 -26.77 -0.93
C GLN A 19 24.01 -25.82 -1.01
N ILE A 20 22.97 -26.23 -1.74
CA ILE A 20 21.73 -25.48 -1.89
C ILE A 20 20.63 -26.15 -1.06
N ARG A 21 20.05 -25.39 -0.12
CA ARG A 21 18.92 -25.85 0.70
C ARG A 21 17.75 -24.88 0.58
N ALA A 22 16.55 -25.39 0.84
CA ALA A 22 15.33 -24.62 0.83
C ALA A 22 14.59 -24.70 2.17
N VAL A 23 14.07 -23.55 2.58
CA VAL A 23 13.17 -23.37 3.72
C VAL A 23 11.74 -23.45 3.20
N ILE A 24 11.05 -24.53 3.56
CA ILE A 24 9.64 -24.74 3.26
C ILE A 24 8.79 -24.26 4.45
N PRO A 25 7.66 -23.57 4.24
CA PRO A 25 6.74 -23.20 5.33
C PRO A 25 6.36 -24.41 6.20
N TYR A 26 6.19 -24.19 7.50
CA TYR A 26 5.82 -25.20 8.50
C TYR A 26 6.86 -26.30 8.79
N ILE A 27 8.04 -26.23 8.17
CA ILE A 27 9.16 -27.13 8.41
C ILE A 27 10.24 -26.38 9.19
N ARG A 28 10.82 -27.03 10.21
CA ARG A 28 11.73 -26.38 11.17
C ARG A 28 13.18 -26.34 10.72
N GLN A 29 13.57 -27.22 9.80
CA GLN A 29 14.95 -27.37 9.33
C GLN A 29 15.00 -27.18 7.81
N ASP A 30 16.12 -26.65 7.34
CA ASP A 30 16.37 -26.44 5.91
C ASP A 30 16.56 -27.80 5.21
N ILE A 31 15.91 -27.98 4.07
CA ILE A 31 15.92 -29.25 3.32
C ILE A 31 16.78 -29.08 2.06
N PRO A 32 17.75 -29.99 1.78
CA PRO A 32 18.47 -30.02 0.52
C PRO A 32 17.52 -30.06 -0.69
N VAL A 33 17.78 -29.21 -1.69
CA VAL A 33 16.87 -29.03 -2.84
C VAL A 33 16.63 -30.33 -3.62
N VAL A 34 17.65 -31.17 -3.76
CA VAL A 34 17.55 -32.46 -4.47
C VAL A 34 16.56 -33.41 -3.77
N ILE A 35 16.47 -33.39 -2.44
CA ILE A 35 15.49 -34.19 -1.69
C ILE A 35 14.06 -33.71 -1.98
N ILE A 36 13.87 -32.42 -2.23
CA ILE A 36 12.56 -31.87 -2.61
C ILE A 36 12.16 -32.35 -4.00
N PHE A 37 13.07 -32.36 -4.97
CA PHE A 37 12.82 -32.95 -6.30
C PHE A 37 12.46 -34.43 -6.21
N ARG A 38 13.19 -35.20 -5.40
CA ARG A 38 12.86 -36.62 -5.16
C ARG A 38 11.51 -36.81 -4.49
N ALA A 39 11.12 -35.92 -3.58
CA ALA A 39 9.81 -35.93 -2.94
C ALA A 39 8.66 -35.59 -3.92
N LEU A 40 8.92 -34.74 -4.93
CA LEU A 40 7.99 -34.40 -6.02
C LEU A 40 7.88 -35.50 -7.10
N GLY A 41 8.60 -36.62 -6.95
CA GLY A 41 8.53 -37.76 -7.87
C GLY A 41 9.71 -37.91 -8.84
N PHE A 42 10.64 -36.94 -8.88
CA PHE A 42 11.82 -36.98 -9.76
C PHE A 42 12.98 -37.68 -9.06
N VAL A 43 13.12 -38.99 -9.30
CA VAL A 43 14.14 -39.83 -8.64
C VAL A 43 15.48 -39.79 -9.38
N ALA A 44 15.45 -39.73 -10.72
CA ALA A 44 16.66 -39.79 -11.52
C ALA A 44 17.43 -38.47 -11.47
N ASP A 45 18.72 -38.52 -11.11
CA ASP A 45 19.57 -37.33 -11.05
C ASP A 45 19.66 -36.59 -12.38
N ARG A 46 19.57 -37.33 -13.49
CA ARG A 46 19.50 -36.74 -14.84
C ARG A 46 18.27 -35.86 -15.01
N GLU A 47 17.08 -36.32 -14.60
CA GLU A 47 15.83 -35.54 -14.72
C GLU A 47 15.89 -34.27 -13.87
N ILE A 48 16.41 -34.38 -12.64
CA ILE A 48 16.62 -33.24 -11.75
C ILE A 48 17.53 -32.19 -12.42
N LEU A 49 18.62 -32.64 -13.03
CA LEU A 49 19.52 -31.77 -13.78
C LEU A 49 18.85 -31.16 -15.02
N GLU A 50 18.01 -31.89 -15.76
CA GLU A 50 17.27 -31.36 -16.92
C GLU A 50 16.33 -30.21 -16.54
N HIS A 51 15.77 -30.22 -15.32
CA HIS A 51 14.91 -29.14 -14.83
C HIS A 51 15.67 -27.89 -14.36
N ILE A 52 16.96 -28.01 -14.03
CA ILE A 52 17.80 -26.92 -13.51
C ILE A 52 18.73 -26.38 -14.61
N CYS A 53 19.50 -27.28 -15.23
CA CYS A 53 20.46 -27.00 -16.28
C CYS A 53 19.83 -27.36 -17.63
N TYR A 54 19.27 -26.36 -18.31
CA TYR A 54 18.65 -26.60 -19.62
C TYR A 54 19.68 -26.96 -20.72
N ASP A 55 20.95 -26.58 -20.53
CA ASP A 55 22.06 -26.88 -21.42
C ASP A 55 23.15 -27.67 -20.68
N PHE A 56 23.38 -28.90 -21.14
CA PHE A 56 24.39 -29.80 -20.57
C PHE A 56 25.82 -29.50 -21.04
N SER A 57 26.01 -28.58 -21.97
CA SER A 57 27.36 -28.15 -22.36
C SER A 57 28.03 -27.27 -21.30
N ASP A 58 27.26 -26.69 -20.39
CA ASP A 58 27.73 -25.78 -19.36
C ASP A 58 28.30 -26.52 -18.13
N ALA A 59 29.58 -26.85 -18.22
CA ALA A 59 30.31 -27.57 -17.17
C ALA A 59 30.37 -26.79 -15.83
N GLU A 60 30.46 -25.47 -15.87
CA GLU A 60 30.59 -24.64 -14.67
C GLU A 60 29.34 -24.72 -13.79
N LEU A 61 28.17 -24.63 -14.41
CA LEU A 61 26.89 -24.67 -13.69
C LEU A 61 26.64 -26.07 -13.10
N MET A 62 26.99 -27.12 -13.84
CA MET A 62 26.95 -28.50 -13.33
C MET A 62 27.91 -28.73 -12.17
N GLU A 63 29.15 -28.23 -12.24
CA GLU A 63 30.14 -28.37 -11.18
C GLU A 63 29.68 -27.68 -9.88
N ARG A 64 29.03 -26.51 -10.00
CA ARG A 64 28.47 -25.79 -8.84
C ARG A 64 27.30 -26.53 -8.20
N PHE A 65 26.48 -27.23 -8.98
CA PHE A 65 25.35 -27.98 -8.45
C PHE A 65 25.73 -29.36 -7.89
N LYS A 66 26.85 -29.93 -8.34
CA LYS A 66 27.32 -31.28 -7.97
C LYS A 66 27.37 -31.52 -6.45
N SER A 67 27.83 -30.54 -5.68
CA SER A 67 27.89 -30.61 -4.20
C SER A 67 26.52 -30.88 -3.57
N SER A 68 25.44 -30.38 -4.16
CA SER A 68 24.06 -30.59 -3.68
C SER A 68 23.53 -31.98 -4.04
N LEU A 69 23.98 -32.56 -5.16
CA LEU A 69 23.67 -33.95 -5.54
C LEU A 69 24.37 -34.95 -4.62
N GLU A 70 25.65 -34.73 -4.31
CA GLU A 70 26.42 -35.59 -3.41
C GLU A 70 25.80 -35.65 -1.99
N GLU A 71 25.29 -34.52 -1.49
CA GLU A 71 24.61 -34.45 -0.19
C GLU A 71 23.35 -35.33 -0.15
N ALA A 72 22.57 -35.34 -1.23
CA ALA A 72 21.30 -36.05 -1.29
C ALA A 72 21.43 -37.52 -1.71
N PHE A 73 22.64 -38.00 -2.00
CA PHE A 73 22.91 -39.37 -2.46
C PHE A 73 22.30 -40.45 -1.54
N VAL A 74 22.19 -40.17 -0.23
CA VAL A 74 21.69 -41.09 0.80
C VAL A 74 20.20 -41.47 0.59
N ILE A 75 19.38 -40.63 -0.06
CA ILE A 75 17.91 -40.80 -0.11
C ILE A 75 17.43 -40.94 -1.54
N GLN A 76 17.37 -42.15 -2.08
CA GLN A 76 17.04 -42.39 -3.49
C GLN A 76 15.54 -42.60 -3.76
N GLU A 77 14.73 -42.93 -2.76
CA GLU A 77 13.30 -43.20 -2.95
C GLU A 77 12.41 -42.02 -2.54
N GLN A 78 11.30 -41.81 -3.27
CA GLN A 78 10.32 -40.76 -2.98
C GLN A 78 9.71 -40.90 -1.58
N GLU A 79 9.33 -42.11 -1.15
CA GLU A 79 8.76 -42.32 0.19
C GLU A 79 9.73 -41.95 1.31
N VAL A 80 11.02 -42.24 1.12
CA VAL A 80 12.07 -41.92 2.10
C VAL A 80 12.30 -40.41 2.12
N ALA A 81 12.24 -39.74 0.98
CA ALA A 81 12.29 -38.28 0.90
C ALA A 81 11.09 -37.62 1.61
N LEU A 82 9.88 -38.14 1.43
CA LEU A 82 8.67 -37.65 2.11
C LEU A 82 8.75 -37.88 3.63
N ASP A 83 9.21 -39.05 4.09
CA ASP A 83 9.43 -39.28 5.53
C ASP A 83 10.53 -38.36 6.10
N PHE A 84 11.58 -38.09 5.33
CA PHE A 84 12.66 -37.19 5.72
C PHE A 84 12.17 -35.75 5.94
N ILE A 85 11.25 -35.29 5.09
CA ILE A 85 10.58 -33.99 5.21
C ILE A 85 9.61 -34.02 6.40
N GLY A 86 8.77 -35.05 6.51
CA GLY A 86 7.77 -35.20 7.57
C GLY A 86 8.38 -35.21 8.98
N ARG A 87 9.53 -35.88 9.18
CA ARG A 87 10.27 -35.89 10.47
C ARG A 87 10.74 -34.51 10.91
N ARG A 88 11.00 -33.60 9.98
CA ARG A 88 11.48 -32.23 10.24
C ARG A 88 10.35 -31.21 10.34
N GLY A 89 9.12 -31.65 10.08
CA GLY A 89 7.92 -30.87 10.27
C GLY A 89 7.43 -30.85 11.72
N SER A 90 6.17 -30.47 11.88
CA SER A 90 5.53 -30.39 13.21
C SER A 90 4.97 -31.74 13.71
N ALA A 91 4.91 -32.74 12.84
CA ALA A 91 4.38 -34.08 13.12
C ALA A 91 5.42 -35.01 13.78
N ILE A 92 5.94 -34.61 14.95
CA ILE A 92 6.86 -35.43 15.75
C ILE A 92 6.00 -36.43 16.55
N ASN A 93 6.28 -37.73 16.44
CA ASN A 93 5.57 -38.87 17.07
C ASN A 93 4.35 -39.45 16.34
N VAL A 94 4.18 -39.18 15.04
CA VAL A 94 3.14 -39.81 14.21
C VAL A 94 3.71 -40.99 13.42
N SER A 95 2.84 -41.91 12.98
CA SER A 95 3.23 -43.07 12.16
C SER A 95 3.97 -42.64 10.88
N LYS A 96 4.76 -43.55 10.28
CA LYS A 96 5.46 -43.26 9.00
C LYS A 96 4.45 -42.84 7.91
N ALA A 97 3.31 -43.52 7.83
CA ALA A 97 2.27 -43.24 6.85
C ALA A 97 1.66 -41.84 7.02
N ASP A 98 1.39 -41.43 8.25
CA ASP A 98 0.83 -40.10 8.52
C ASP A 98 1.85 -38.98 8.27
N ARG A 99 3.15 -39.24 8.52
CA ARG A 99 4.24 -38.31 8.19
C ARG A 99 4.37 -38.10 6.69
N ILE A 100 4.26 -39.18 5.90
CA ILE A 100 4.28 -39.10 4.43
C ILE A 100 3.10 -38.28 3.93
N ARG A 101 1.87 -38.57 4.41
CA ARG A 101 0.67 -37.79 4.05
C ARG A 101 0.81 -36.32 4.42
N TYR A 102 1.33 -36.02 5.60
CA TYR A 102 1.59 -34.65 6.04
C TYR A 102 2.60 -33.93 5.14
N ALA A 103 3.67 -34.62 4.72
CA ALA A 103 4.65 -34.05 3.79
C ALA A 103 4.06 -33.81 2.40
N GLN A 104 3.25 -34.73 1.88
CA GLN A 104 2.53 -34.56 0.61
C GLN A 104 1.58 -33.35 0.67
N ASP A 105 0.79 -33.22 1.73
CA ASP A 105 -0.10 -32.08 1.93
C ASP A 105 0.67 -30.74 1.94
N ILE A 106 1.85 -30.68 2.57
CA ILE A 106 2.70 -29.48 2.56
C ILE A 106 3.21 -29.18 1.15
N LEU A 107 3.74 -30.17 0.44
CA LEU A 107 4.26 -29.98 -0.92
C LEU A 107 3.16 -29.59 -1.91
N GLN A 108 1.93 -30.06 -1.67
CA GLN A 108 0.79 -29.74 -2.51
C GLN A 108 0.19 -28.36 -2.20
N LYS A 109 -0.03 -28.02 -0.92
CA LYS A 109 -0.80 -26.80 -0.56
C LYS A 109 0.08 -25.61 -0.17
N GLU A 110 1.21 -25.86 0.49
CA GLU A 110 2.04 -24.81 1.10
C GLU A 110 3.27 -24.46 0.26
N MET A 111 3.81 -25.42 -0.49
CA MET A 111 4.92 -25.21 -1.41
C MET A 111 4.39 -24.63 -2.73
N LEU A 112 4.81 -23.41 -3.05
CA LEU A 112 4.47 -22.69 -4.29
C LEU A 112 2.96 -22.67 -4.62
N PRO A 113 2.10 -22.10 -3.75
CA PRO A 113 0.64 -22.14 -3.93
C PRO A 113 0.12 -21.39 -5.17
N HIS A 114 0.91 -20.46 -5.72
CA HIS A 114 0.55 -19.68 -6.90
C HIS A 114 0.66 -20.47 -8.22
N VAL A 115 1.46 -21.55 -8.24
CA VAL A 115 1.61 -22.43 -9.42
C VAL A 115 0.44 -23.38 -9.53
N GLY A 116 -0.05 -23.88 -8.39
CA GLY A 116 -1.21 -24.78 -8.33
C GLY A 116 -1.32 -25.47 -6.97
N VAL A 117 -2.56 -25.69 -6.52
CA VAL A 117 -2.89 -26.38 -5.26
C VAL A 117 -3.58 -27.73 -5.51
N GLU A 118 -4.00 -27.97 -6.75
CA GLU A 118 -4.69 -29.20 -7.14
C GLU A 118 -3.73 -30.38 -7.28
N ASP A 119 -4.29 -31.60 -7.22
CA ASP A 119 -3.56 -32.84 -7.49
C ASP A 119 -2.92 -32.79 -8.89
N HIS A 120 -1.78 -33.45 -9.07
CA HIS A 120 -1.02 -33.54 -10.34
C HIS A 120 -0.27 -32.29 -10.84
N ASN A 121 -0.20 -31.20 -10.07
CA ASN A 121 0.61 -30.02 -10.41
C ASN A 121 2.10 -30.12 -9.99
N GLU A 122 2.58 -31.31 -9.61
CA GLU A 122 3.92 -31.53 -9.08
C GLU A 122 5.01 -31.22 -10.12
N THR A 123 4.78 -31.58 -11.39
CA THR A 123 5.69 -31.30 -12.51
C THR A 123 5.90 -29.80 -12.73
N LYS A 124 4.82 -29.00 -12.73
CA LYS A 124 4.92 -27.53 -12.86
C LYS A 124 5.70 -26.91 -11.71
N LYS A 125 5.48 -27.41 -10.48
CA LYS A 125 6.25 -26.97 -9.30
C LYS A 125 7.72 -27.35 -9.39
N ALA A 126 8.04 -28.52 -9.92
CA ALA A 126 9.43 -28.94 -10.15
C ALA A 126 10.13 -28.05 -11.17
N TYR A 127 9.47 -27.72 -12.29
CA TYR A 127 9.99 -26.76 -13.26
C TYR A 127 10.24 -25.38 -12.65
N PHE A 128 9.28 -24.86 -11.86
CA PHE A 128 9.45 -23.56 -11.20
C PHE A 128 10.57 -23.59 -10.15
N LEU A 129 10.67 -24.66 -9.36
CA LEU A 129 11.78 -24.86 -8.43
C LEU A 129 13.13 -24.91 -9.16
N GLY A 130 13.18 -25.63 -10.30
CA GLY A 130 14.35 -25.70 -11.17
C GLY A 130 14.77 -24.33 -11.68
N TYR A 131 13.81 -23.52 -12.15
CA TYR A 131 14.02 -22.14 -12.56
C TYR A 131 14.60 -21.26 -11.43
N VAL A 132 14.08 -21.37 -10.20
CA VAL A 132 14.60 -20.62 -9.04
C VAL A 132 16.06 -21.00 -8.75
N VAL A 133 16.37 -22.30 -8.77
CA VAL A 133 17.74 -22.79 -8.54
C VAL A 133 18.67 -22.36 -9.66
N HIS A 134 18.21 -22.42 -10.91
CA HIS A 134 18.95 -21.94 -12.08
C HIS A 134 19.28 -20.45 -11.97
N LYS A 135 18.31 -19.59 -11.62
CA LYS A 135 18.55 -18.15 -11.44
C LYS A 135 19.57 -17.89 -10.32
N LEU A 136 19.49 -18.64 -9.22
CA LEU A 136 20.45 -18.55 -8.11
C LEU A 136 21.87 -18.99 -8.54
N LEU A 137 22.00 -20.05 -9.34
CA LEU A 137 23.29 -20.51 -9.85
C LEU A 137 23.90 -19.51 -10.83
N MET A 138 23.08 -18.94 -11.73
CA MET A 138 23.51 -17.89 -12.66
C MET A 138 24.01 -16.63 -11.93
N CYS A 139 23.33 -16.24 -10.84
CA CYS A 139 23.79 -15.16 -9.96
C CYS A 139 25.09 -15.51 -9.25
N SER A 140 25.23 -16.74 -8.72
CA SER A 140 26.46 -17.20 -8.07
C SER A 140 27.66 -17.25 -9.02
N LEU A 141 27.44 -17.50 -10.30
CA LEU A 141 28.48 -17.45 -11.34
C LEU A 141 28.78 -16.03 -11.84
N GLY A 142 27.99 -15.03 -11.41
CA GLY A 142 28.12 -13.64 -11.85
C GLY A 142 27.62 -13.38 -13.26
N ARG A 143 26.86 -14.30 -13.87
CA ARG A 143 26.26 -14.13 -15.20
C ARG A 143 25.04 -13.21 -15.17
N ILE A 144 24.32 -13.22 -14.06
CA ILE A 144 23.20 -12.31 -13.75
C ILE A 144 23.57 -11.51 -12.50
N GLY A 145 23.21 -10.21 -12.48
CA GLY A 145 23.40 -9.36 -11.31
C GLY A 145 22.45 -9.69 -10.15
N GLU A 146 22.75 -9.17 -8.97
CA GLU A 146 21.84 -9.27 -7.82
C GLU A 146 20.58 -8.42 -8.05
N ASP A 147 19.40 -8.94 -7.69
CA ASP A 147 18.14 -8.20 -7.81
C ASP A 147 18.11 -7.02 -6.81
N ASP A 148 17.72 -5.83 -7.26
CA ASP A 148 17.57 -4.67 -6.38
C ASP A 148 16.27 -4.74 -5.56
N ARG A 149 16.41 -4.83 -4.24
CA ARG A 149 15.31 -4.84 -3.27
C ARG A 149 14.53 -3.52 -3.30
N ASP A 150 15.20 -2.40 -3.55
CA ASP A 150 14.60 -1.08 -3.43
C ASP A 150 13.89 -0.58 -4.68
N HIS A 151 14.12 -1.25 -5.81
CA HIS A 151 13.40 -1.12 -7.07
C HIS A 151 11.87 -1.11 -6.87
N TYR A 152 11.21 -0.06 -7.37
CA TYR A 152 9.77 0.12 -7.16
C TYR A 152 8.91 -0.85 -7.98
N GLY A 153 9.43 -1.38 -9.10
CA GLY A 153 8.79 -2.45 -9.86
C GLY A 153 8.61 -3.74 -9.05
N ASN A 154 9.48 -4.00 -8.06
CA ASN A 154 9.36 -5.15 -7.16
C ASN A 154 8.40 -4.91 -5.98
N LYS A 155 7.80 -3.72 -5.90
CA LYS A 155 6.92 -3.30 -4.80
C LYS A 155 5.47 -3.19 -5.31
N ARG A 156 4.53 -3.42 -4.41
CA ARG A 156 3.08 -3.26 -4.65
C ARG A 156 2.46 -2.40 -3.56
N LEU A 157 1.47 -1.61 -3.94
CA LEU A 157 0.73 -0.71 -3.06
C LEU A 157 -0.59 -1.34 -2.63
N ASP A 158 -0.68 -1.69 -1.35
CA ASP A 158 -1.93 -2.11 -0.72
C ASP A 158 -2.87 -0.90 -0.54
N LEU A 159 -3.88 -0.79 -1.41
CA LEU A 159 -4.94 0.22 -1.30
C LEU A 159 -6.03 -0.20 -0.29
N ALA A 160 -7.02 0.69 -0.11
CA ALA A 160 -8.17 0.43 0.76
C ALA A 160 -8.92 -0.87 0.40
N GLY A 161 -9.04 -1.21 -0.89
CA GLY A 161 -9.70 -2.43 -1.36
C GLY A 161 -9.07 -3.71 -0.81
N PRO A 162 -7.81 -4.04 -1.17
CA PRO A 162 -7.11 -5.21 -0.63
C PRO A 162 -7.05 -5.24 0.90
N LEU A 163 -6.81 -4.09 1.55
CA LEU A 163 -6.75 -3.99 3.01
C LEU A 163 -8.08 -4.30 3.69
N LEU A 164 -9.19 -3.78 3.16
CA LEU A 164 -10.54 -4.07 3.66
C LEU A 164 -10.95 -5.51 3.35
N GLY A 165 -10.60 -6.03 2.16
CA GLY A 165 -10.85 -7.42 1.78
C GLY A 165 -10.15 -8.40 2.71
N GLY A 166 -8.88 -8.15 3.04
CA GLY A 166 -8.13 -8.94 4.00
C GLY A 166 -8.75 -8.91 5.41
N LEU A 167 -9.13 -7.73 5.88
CA LEU A 167 -9.80 -7.57 7.18
C LEU A 167 -11.15 -8.28 7.22
N PHE A 168 -11.97 -8.11 6.17
CA PHE A 168 -13.26 -8.75 6.05
C PHE A 168 -13.10 -10.28 6.04
N ARG A 169 -12.14 -10.83 5.30
CA ARG A 169 -11.87 -12.28 5.27
C ARG A 169 -11.57 -12.83 6.67
N ILE A 170 -10.79 -12.11 7.48
CA ILE A 170 -10.49 -12.52 8.88
C ILE A 170 -11.75 -12.50 9.74
N LEU A 171 -12.53 -11.41 9.68
CA LEU A 171 -13.76 -11.26 10.46
C LEU A 171 -14.84 -12.27 10.03
N PHE A 172 -14.93 -12.55 8.73
CA PHE A 172 -15.87 -13.51 8.17
C PHE A 172 -15.49 -14.94 8.56
N LYS A 173 -14.21 -15.33 8.46
CA LYS A 173 -13.74 -16.64 8.97
C LYS A 173 -14.04 -16.81 10.46
N LYS A 174 -13.89 -15.74 11.26
CA LYS A 174 -14.27 -15.75 12.67
C LYS A 174 -15.76 -15.98 12.86
N LEU A 175 -16.60 -15.28 12.08
CA LEU A 175 -18.05 -15.49 12.10
C LEU A 175 -18.42 -16.93 11.76
N THR A 176 -17.83 -17.51 10.70
CA THR A 176 -18.06 -18.91 10.32
C THR A 176 -17.65 -19.87 11.44
N LYS A 177 -16.52 -19.62 12.11
CA LYS A 177 -16.09 -20.42 13.27
C LYS A 177 -17.05 -20.31 14.44
N ASP A 178 -17.55 -19.11 14.74
CA ASP A 178 -18.54 -18.88 15.81
C ASP A 178 -19.86 -19.61 15.52
N VAL A 179 -20.34 -19.55 14.26
CA VAL A 179 -21.52 -20.29 13.81
C VAL A 179 -21.31 -21.80 13.90
N LYS A 180 -20.15 -22.30 13.48
CA LYS A 180 -19.79 -23.72 13.61
C LYS A 180 -19.78 -24.18 15.07
N SER A 181 -19.20 -23.39 15.97
CA SER A 181 -19.20 -23.69 17.41
C SER A 181 -20.59 -23.63 18.03
N PHE A 182 -21.48 -22.76 17.54
CA PHE A 182 -22.87 -22.73 17.97
C PHE A 182 -23.65 -23.96 17.48
N LEU A 183 -23.47 -24.33 16.21
CA LEU A 183 -24.06 -25.55 15.65
C LEU A 183 -23.63 -26.79 16.44
N GLN A 184 -22.33 -26.93 16.74
CA GLN A 184 -21.82 -28.04 17.55
C GLN A 184 -22.53 -28.12 18.90
N LYS A 185 -22.70 -26.98 19.59
CA LYS A 185 -23.42 -26.92 20.87
C LYS A 185 -24.91 -27.26 20.75
N CYS A 186 -25.57 -26.91 19.64
CA CYS A 186 -26.95 -27.30 19.41
C CYS A 186 -27.07 -28.82 19.25
N VAL A 187 -26.17 -29.41 18.46
CA VAL A 187 -26.10 -30.87 18.23
C VAL A 187 -25.80 -31.61 19.53
N ASP A 188 -24.78 -31.18 20.29
CA ASP A 188 -24.39 -31.83 21.55
C ASP A 188 -25.51 -31.79 22.60
N ASN A 189 -26.37 -30.76 22.56
CA ASN A 189 -27.51 -30.61 23.49
C ASN A 189 -28.85 -31.11 22.91
N GLY A 190 -28.87 -31.68 21.71
CA GLY A 190 -30.10 -32.13 21.05
C GLY A 190 -31.13 -31.03 20.80
N LYS A 191 -30.70 -29.78 20.61
CA LYS A 191 -31.58 -28.62 20.34
C LYS A 191 -31.62 -28.30 18.85
N ASP A 192 -32.77 -27.81 18.38
CA ASP A 192 -32.93 -27.33 17.01
C ASP A 192 -32.00 -26.15 16.71
N PHE A 193 -31.36 -26.20 15.54
CA PHE A 193 -30.46 -25.16 15.09
C PHE A 193 -31.24 -23.99 14.48
N ASN A 194 -31.15 -22.82 15.12
CA ASN A 194 -31.68 -21.58 14.57
C ASN A 194 -30.55 -20.69 14.05
N LEU A 195 -30.52 -20.48 12.74
CA LEU A 195 -29.49 -19.69 12.05
C LEU A 195 -29.47 -18.22 12.51
N THR A 196 -30.63 -17.62 12.74
CA THR A 196 -30.74 -16.20 13.13
C THR A 196 -30.11 -15.95 14.50
N LEU A 197 -30.23 -16.90 15.42
CA LEU A 197 -29.59 -16.83 16.74
C LEU A 197 -28.08 -17.10 16.67
N ALA A 198 -27.63 -17.88 15.68
CA ALA A 198 -26.22 -18.21 15.48
C ALA A 198 -25.42 -17.01 14.94
N ILE A 199 -26.02 -16.21 14.06
CA ILE A 199 -25.33 -15.11 13.38
C ILE A 199 -25.23 -13.88 14.29
N ARG A 200 -24.02 -13.61 14.77
CA ARG A 200 -23.71 -12.39 15.55
C ARG A 200 -23.26 -11.25 14.64
N SER A 201 -24.20 -10.43 14.19
CA SER A 201 -23.93 -9.25 13.32
C SER A 201 -22.92 -8.25 13.90
N ARG A 202 -22.82 -8.19 15.23
CA ARG A 202 -21.87 -7.32 15.96
C ARG A 202 -20.40 -7.69 15.69
N THR A 203 -20.09 -8.94 15.36
CA THR A 203 -18.70 -9.39 15.14
C THR A 203 -18.04 -8.65 13.98
N ILE A 204 -18.74 -8.53 12.84
CA ILE A 204 -18.23 -7.82 11.66
C ILE A 204 -18.32 -6.30 11.89
N THR A 205 -19.49 -5.80 12.31
CA THR A 205 -19.75 -4.37 12.47
C THR A 205 -18.77 -3.71 13.44
N ASN A 206 -18.61 -4.28 14.64
CA ASN A 206 -17.69 -3.73 15.64
C ASN A 206 -16.23 -3.98 15.26
N GLY A 207 -15.92 -5.09 14.58
CA GLY A 207 -14.56 -5.39 14.12
C GLY A 207 -14.06 -4.38 13.09
N LEU A 208 -14.90 -4.05 12.11
CA LEU A 208 -14.59 -3.02 11.10
C LEU A 208 -14.49 -1.63 11.74
N ARG A 209 -15.48 -1.25 12.57
CA ARG A 209 -15.48 0.05 13.27
C ARG A 209 -14.23 0.23 14.14
N TYR A 210 -13.84 -0.80 14.88
CA TYR A 210 -12.64 -0.77 15.72
C TYR A 210 -11.37 -0.55 14.89
N SER A 211 -11.17 -1.35 13.84
CA SER A 211 -9.94 -1.31 13.03
C SER A 211 -9.79 0.04 12.32
N LEU A 212 -10.87 0.55 11.74
CA LEU A 212 -10.89 1.84 11.04
C LEU A 212 -10.73 3.03 11.99
N ALA A 213 -11.32 2.98 13.19
CA ALA A 213 -11.23 4.07 14.15
C ALA A 213 -9.87 4.14 14.86
N THR A 214 -9.26 2.98 15.15
CA THR A 214 -8.01 2.92 15.91
C THR A 214 -6.75 2.93 15.06
N GLY A 215 -6.83 2.57 13.78
CA GLY A 215 -5.63 2.42 12.96
C GLY A 215 -4.97 1.04 13.05
N ASN A 216 -5.50 0.13 13.88
CA ASN A 216 -4.92 -1.19 14.14
C ASN A 216 -5.60 -2.26 13.27
N TRP A 217 -4.83 -2.88 12.37
CA TRP A 217 -5.31 -3.91 11.46
C TRP A 217 -5.04 -5.30 12.01
N GLY A 218 -6.11 -6.06 12.23
CA GLY A 218 -6.07 -7.46 12.68
C GLY A 218 -7.08 -7.76 13.78
N MET A 219 -6.93 -8.92 14.42
CA MET A 219 -7.72 -9.23 15.61
C MET A 219 -7.23 -8.38 16.79
N GLN A 220 -8.15 -7.90 17.61
CA GLN A 220 -7.91 -6.96 18.72
C GLN A 220 -6.79 -7.36 19.71
N LYS A 221 -6.40 -8.65 19.75
CA LYS A 221 -5.33 -9.18 20.62
C LYS A 221 -3.97 -9.37 19.93
N SER A 222 -3.92 -9.32 18.59
CA SER A 222 -2.70 -9.52 17.79
C SER A 222 -2.82 -8.63 16.55
N ALA A 223 -2.64 -7.32 16.76
CA ALA A 223 -2.62 -6.36 15.67
C ALA A 223 -1.30 -6.54 14.89
N SER A 224 -1.41 -6.80 13.58
CA SER A 224 -0.24 -7.06 12.74
C SER A 224 0.36 -5.79 12.14
N LYS A 225 -0.48 -4.77 11.89
CA LYS A 225 -0.10 -3.50 11.27
C LYS A 225 -0.78 -2.36 12.03
N ALA A 226 0.01 -1.38 12.48
CA ALA A 226 -0.48 -0.18 13.17
C ALA A 226 -0.33 1.06 12.28
N GLY A 227 -1.25 2.02 12.41
CA GLY A 227 -1.18 3.32 11.74
C GLY A 227 -1.60 3.34 10.27
N VAL A 228 -2.38 2.33 9.84
CA VAL A 228 -2.93 2.24 8.47
C VAL A 228 -4.09 3.22 8.29
N SER A 229 -5.02 3.32 9.25
CA SER A 229 -6.02 4.40 9.29
C SER A 229 -5.43 5.61 10.00
N GLN A 230 -5.65 6.79 9.44
CA GLN A 230 -5.25 8.06 10.04
C GLN A 230 -6.43 9.03 9.94
N VAL A 231 -6.57 9.91 10.93
CA VAL A 231 -7.53 11.01 10.86
C VAL A 231 -7.10 11.95 9.74
N LEU A 232 -8.01 12.21 8.80
CA LEU A 232 -7.72 13.07 7.66
C LEU A 232 -7.31 14.47 8.15
N ASN A 233 -6.18 14.97 7.65
CA ASN A 233 -5.70 16.31 7.95
C ASN A 233 -6.46 17.31 7.07
N ARG A 234 -7.13 18.27 7.71
CA ARG A 234 -8.04 19.22 7.05
C ARG A 234 -7.66 20.68 7.30
N LEU A 235 -6.39 20.94 7.56
CA LEU A 235 -5.94 22.31 7.77
C LEU A 235 -6.12 23.18 6.51
N THR A 236 -5.80 22.63 5.33
CA THR A 236 -6.01 23.26 4.02
C THR A 236 -6.48 22.24 3.00
N TYR A 237 -7.06 22.74 1.91
CA TYR A 237 -7.47 21.90 0.78
C TYR A 237 -6.29 21.08 0.22
N ALA A 238 -5.13 21.72 0.02
CA ALA A 238 -3.91 21.06 -0.45
C ALA A 238 -3.41 19.99 0.54
N SER A 239 -3.48 20.25 1.86
CA SER A 239 -3.10 19.28 2.89
C SER A 239 -3.99 18.05 2.87
N SER A 240 -5.30 18.22 2.68
CA SER A 240 -6.24 17.10 2.52
C SER A 240 -5.95 16.25 1.28
N LEU A 241 -5.73 16.89 0.12
CA LEU A 241 -5.37 16.16 -1.10
C LEU A 241 -4.05 15.41 -0.96
N SER A 242 -3.02 16.04 -0.40
CA SER A 242 -1.72 15.42 -0.13
C SER A 242 -1.86 14.23 0.81
N HIS A 243 -2.67 14.34 1.86
CA HIS A 243 -2.90 13.23 2.79
C HIS A 243 -3.57 12.03 2.11
N LEU A 244 -4.54 12.26 1.22
CA LEU A 244 -5.22 11.18 0.49
C LEU A 244 -4.28 10.41 -0.47
N ARG A 245 -3.20 11.04 -0.95
CA ARG A 245 -2.22 10.46 -1.88
C ARG A 245 -0.92 10.02 -1.21
N ARG A 246 -0.94 9.89 0.11
CA ARG A 246 0.22 9.50 0.91
C ARG A 246 0.44 7.99 0.85
N LEU A 247 1.70 7.60 0.66
CA LEU A 247 2.19 6.24 0.72
C LEU A 247 3.03 6.06 1.98
N ASN A 248 2.96 4.88 2.60
CA ASN A 248 3.73 4.56 3.79
C ASN A 248 4.47 3.24 3.61
N THR A 249 5.79 3.27 3.80
CA THR A 249 6.61 2.06 3.81
C THR A 249 6.54 1.42 5.19
N PRO A 250 6.21 0.12 5.35
CA PRO A 250 6.00 -0.54 6.64
C PRO A 250 7.31 -0.88 7.37
N LEU A 251 8.26 0.06 7.40
CA LEU A 251 9.52 -0.07 8.13
C LEU A 251 9.44 0.68 9.46
N GLY A 252 10.13 0.15 10.47
CA GLY A 252 10.28 0.82 11.76
C GLY A 252 10.97 2.17 11.58
N ARG A 253 10.37 3.23 12.13
CA ARG A 253 10.89 4.61 11.99
C ARG A 253 12.24 4.81 12.68
N GLU A 254 12.56 3.96 13.65
CA GLU A 254 13.82 3.95 14.40
C GLU A 254 15.00 3.36 13.61
N GLY A 255 14.72 2.60 12.54
CA GLY A 255 15.75 1.98 11.71
C GLY A 255 16.61 3.02 11.00
N LYS A 256 17.94 2.94 11.20
CA LYS A 256 18.96 3.79 10.56
C LYS A 256 19.36 3.36 9.14
N GLN A 257 18.64 2.42 8.53
CA GLN A 257 18.94 1.97 7.17
C GLN A 257 18.66 3.12 6.18
N ALA A 258 19.70 3.56 5.47
CA ALA A 258 19.62 4.70 4.57
C ALA A 258 19.00 4.35 3.21
N GLN A 259 19.29 3.16 2.65
CA GLN A 259 18.87 2.77 1.30
C GLN A 259 17.35 2.89 1.07
N PRO A 260 16.45 2.39 1.94
CA PRO A 260 15.00 2.52 1.71
C PRO A 260 14.49 3.98 1.79
N ARG A 261 15.26 4.88 2.40
CA ARG A 261 14.94 6.30 2.58
C ARG A 261 15.45 7.17 1.45
N GLN A 262 16.44 6.68 0.69
CA GLN A 262 16.98 7.39 -0.46
C GLN A 262 15.96 7.44 -1.60
N LEU A 263 16.10 8.46 -2.43
CA LEU A 263 15.33 8.55 -3.67
C LEU A 263 15.95 7.57 -4.68
N HIS A 264 15.18 6.55 -5.05
CA HIS A 264 15.53 5.61 -6.10
C HIS A 264 15.12 6.16 -7.48
N ASN A 265 15.86 5.81 -8.54
CA ASN A 265 15.59 6.31 -9.90
C ASN A 265 14.21 5.89 -10.41
N THR A 266 13.74 4.70 -10.02
CA THR A 266 12.44 4.17 -10.46
C THR A 266 11.24 4.78 -9.75
N HIS A 267 11.47 5.81 -8.94
CA HIS A 267 10.40 6.69 -8.48
C HIS A 267 9.99 7.74 -9.52
N TRP A 268 10.78 7.93 -10.59
CA TRP A 268 10.52 8.92 -11.63
C TRP A 268 9.09 8.78 -12.19
N GLY A 269 8.34 9.89 -12.24
CA GLY A 269 6.95 9.89 -12.72
C GLY A 269 5.91 9.18 -11.84
N MET A 270 6.33 8.37 -10.87
CA MET A 270 5.44 7.59 -9.98
C MET A 270 5.27 8.25 -8.61
N ILE A 271 6.37 8.73 -8.04
CA ILE A 271 6.42 9.33 -6.70
C ILE A 271 7.05 10.72 -6.81
N CYS A 272 6.51 11.67 -6.05
CA CYS A 272 7.10 12.99 -5.98
C CYS A 272 8.51 12.95 -5.36
N PRO A 273 9.53 13.53 -6.04
CA PRO A 273 10.89 13.54 -5.51
C PRO A 273 11.08 14.48 -4.31
N ALA A 274 10.27 15.55 -4.20
CA ALA A 274 10.42 16.58 -3.18
C ALA A 274 9.45 16.41 -1.98
N GLU A 275 8.35 15.69 -2.14
CA GLU A 275 7.28 15.68 -1.13
C GLU A 275 7.44 14.53 -0.12
N THR A 276 8.27 14.74 0.89
CA THR A 276 8.46 13.84 2.04
C THR A 276 8.49 14.65 3.35
N PRO A 277 7.97 14.13 4.49
CA PRO A 277 8.02 14.86 5.75
C PRO A 277 9.46 14.93 6.27
N GLU A 278 9.74 15.98 7.04
CA GLU A 278 11.00 16.14 7.78
C GLU A 278 11.05 15.21 9.03
N GLY A 279 12.26 14.92 9.51
CA GLY A 279 12.49 14.13 10.73
C GLY A 279 12.62 12.62 10.52
N GLN A 280 12.14 11.82 11.48
CA GLN A 280 12.38 10.37 11.50
C GLN A 280 11.69 9.61 10.36
N ALA A 281 10.68 10.20 9.72
CA ALA A 281 9.88 9.57 8.66
C ALA A 281 10.36 9.94 7.24
N VAL A 282 11.47 10.68 7.11
CA VAL A 282 12.06 11.05 5.81
C VAL A 282 12.27 9.81 4.96
N GLY A 283 11.79 9.87 3.72
CA GLY A 283 11.92 8.80 2.73
C GLY A 283 11.02 7.59 2.95
N LEU A 284 10.45 7.40 4.15
CA LEU A 284 9.52 6.30 4.43
C LEU A 284 8.08 6.65 4.05
N VAL A 285 7.70 7.90 4.34
CA VAL A 285 6.43 8.49 3.92
C VAL A 285 6.68 9.25 2.62
N LYS A 286 6.00 8.80 1.57
CA LYS A 286 6.13 9.33 0.20
C LYS A 286 4.76 9.80 -0.28
N ASN A 287 4.71 10.63 -1.33
CA ASN A 287 3.46 11.05 -1.94
C ASN A 287 3.50 10.76 -3.44
N LEU A 288 2.37 10.34 -4.00
CA LEU A 288 2.24 10.05 -5.43
C LEU A 288 2.49 11.31 -6.28
N ALA A 289 3.10 11.11 -7.46
CA ALA A 289 3.21 12.14 -8.49
C ALA A 289 1.84 12.48 -9.11
N LEU A 290 1.68 13.62 -9.78
CA LEU A 290 0.38 14.10 -10.24
C LEU A 290 -0.39 13.09 -11.10
N MET A 291 0.26 12.52 -12.12
CA MET A 291 -0.35 11.58 -13.08
C MET A 291 -0.17 10.10 -12.72
N ALA A 292 0.44 9.80 -11.57
CA ALA A 292 0.58 8.42 -11.11
C ALA A 292 -0.80 7.80 -10.84
N TYR A 293 -1.05 6.68 -11.50
CA TYR A 293 -2.21 5.81 -11.40
C TYR A 293 -1.82 4.51 -10.68
N ILE A 294 -2.76 3.88 -9.99
CA ILE A 294 -2.52 2.61 -9.30
C ILE A 294 -3.48 1.57 -9.87
N SER A 295 -2.95 0.43 -10.31
CA SER A 295 -3.77 -0.65 -10.89
C SER A 295 -4.77 -1.19 -9.86
N VAL A 296 -6.01 -1.40 -10.30
CA VAL A 296 -7.06 -2.06 -9.50
C VAL A 296 -6.95 -3.58 -9.63
N GLY A 297 -6.38 -4.05 -10.74
CA GLY A 297 -6.16 -5.45 -11.05
C GLY A 297 -7.30 -6.04 -11.88
N SER A 298 -6.94 -6.91 -12.82
CA SER A 298 -7.86 -7.55 -13.75
C SER A 298 -7.76 -9.09 -13.65
N PRO A 299 -8.84 -9.81 -13.98
CA PRO A 299 -8.82 -11.27 -13.96
C PRO A 299 -7.79 -11.80 -14.96
N GLN A 300 -7.00 -12.79 -14.54
CA GLN A 300 -5.96 -13.39 -15.38
C GLN A 300 -6.48 -14.42 -16.40
N ALA A 301 -7.70 -14.95 -16.21
CA ALA A 301 -8.24 -16.04 -17.02
C ALA A 301 -8.30 -15.73 -18.53
N PRO A 302 -8.78 -14.56 -18.98
CA PRO A 302 -8.82 -14.24 -20.41
C PRO A 302 -7.44 -14.21 -21.07
N ILE A 303 -6.39 -13.82 -20.31
CA ILE A 303 -5.02 -13.82 -20.83
C ILE A 303 -4.48 -15.23 -20.96
N LEU A 304 -4.80 -16.12 -20.01
CA LEU A 304 -4.40 -17.53 -20.10
C LEU A 304 -5.07 -18.21 -21.28
N GLU A 305 -6.37 -18.01 -21.47
CA GLU A 305 -7.12 -18.52 -22.63
C GLU A 305 -6.50 -18.02 -23.95
N PHE A 306 -6.19 -16.72 -24.04
CA PHE A 306 -5.53 -16.14 -25.21
C PHE A 306 -4.14 -16.75 -25.49
N LEU A 307 -3.34 -17.01 -24.44
CA LEU A 307 -2.02 -17.61 -24.60
C LEU A 307 -2.12 -19.07 -25.06
N GLU A 308 -3.05 -19.84 -24.51
CA GLU A 308 -3.32 -21.23 -24.92
C GLU A 308 -3.73 -21.32 -26.40
N GLU A 309 -4.51 -20.37 -26.91
CA GLU A 309 -4.90 -20.30 -28.32
C GLU A 309 -3.72 -19.94 -29.25
N TRP A 310 -2.79 -19.10 -28.79
CA TRP A 310 -1.63 -18.61 -29.57
C TRP A 310 -0.43 -19.57 -29.61
N ALA A 311 -0.68 -20.88 -29.51
CA ALA A 311 0.33 -21.94 -29.60
C ALA A 311 1.50 -21.81 -28.60
N THR A 312 1.24 -21.29 -27.40
CA THR A 312 2.21 -21.45 -26.31
C THR A 312 2.31 -22.91 -25.93
N GLU A 313 3.53 -23.45 -25.91
CA GLU A 313 3.76 -24.85 -25.54
C GLU A 313 3.66 -24.99 -24.02
N ASN A 314 2.79 -25.88 -23.55
CA ASN A 314 2.58 -26.16 -22.13
C ASN A 314 3.80 -26.83 -21.50
N LEU A 315 4.09 -26.50 -20.24
CA LEU A 315 5.26 -27.04 -19.51
C LEU A 315 5.30 -28.56 -19.40
N GLU A 316 4.15 -29.22 -19.43
CA GLU A 316 4.03 -30.67 -19.32
C GLU A 316 4.36 -31.39 -20.64
N GLU A 317 4.26 -30.71 -21.77
CA GLU A 317 4.44 -31.28 -23.11
C GLU A 317 5.84 -31.04 -23.67
N ILE A 318 6.59 -30.09 -23.10
CA ILE A 318 7.91 -29.70 -23.61
C ILE A 318 9.04 -30.58 -23.13
N LYS A 319 10.02 -30.79 -24.01
CA LYS A 319 11.33 -31.34 -23.63
C LYS A 319 12.22 -30.20 -23.11
N PRO A 320 12.92 -30.39 -21.97
CA PRO A 320 13.78 -29.35 -21.38
C PRO A 320 14.86 -28.77 -22.31
N GLN A 321 15.31 -29.55 -23.31
CA GLN A 321 16.30 -29.13 -24.31
C GLN A 321 15.86 -27.99 -25.24
N ILE A 322 14.54 -27.73 -25.36
CA ILE A 322 14.01 -26.68 -26.23
C ILE A 322 14.00 -25.32 -25.48
N ILE A 323 13.95 -25.35 -24.15
CA ILE A 323 13.84 -24.17 -23.28
C ILE A 323 14.94 -23.12 -23.51
N PRO A 324 16.23 -23.46 -23.76
CA PRO A 324 17.27 -22.47 -24.04
C PRO A 324 17.02 -21.64 -25.31
N HIS A 325 16.34 -22.22 -26.30
CA HIS A 325 16.08 -21.62 -27.60
C HIS A 325 14.76 -20.85 -27.62
N SER A 326 13.82 -21.19 -26.73
CA SER A 326 12.52 -20.53 -26.58
C SER A 326 12.53 -19.44 -25.52
N THR A 327 11.51 -18.59 -25.53
CA THR A 327 11.27 -17.55 -24.50
C THR A 327 10.29 -18.07 -23.47
N LYS A 328 10.61 -17.89 -22.19
CA LYS A 328 9.74 -18.30 -21.06
C LYS A 328 8.65 -17.26 -20.84
N ILE A 329 7.40 -17.69 -20.70
CA ILE A 329 6.26 -16.79 -20.48
C ILE A 329 5.77 -16.89 -19.04
N PHE A 330 5.75 -15.77 -18.34
CA PHE A 330 5.24 -15.63 -16.99
C PHE A 330 3.98 -14.77 -16.97
N VAL A 331 2.95 -15.23 -16.25
CA VAL A 331 1.74 -14.47 -15.97
C VAL A 331 1.58 -14.37 -14.45
N ASN A 332 1.61 -13.14 -13.91
CA ASN A 332 1.57 -12.88 -12.46
C ASN A 332 2.62 -13.68 -11.66
N GLY A 333 3.78 -13.93 -12.26
CA GLY A 333 4.87 -14.71 -11.68
C GLY A 333 4.73 -16.23 -11.79
N ASN A 334 3.60 -16.75 -12.29
CA ASN A 334 3.47 -18.16 -12.63
C ASN A 334 4.10 -18.44 -14.01
N TRP A 335 4.92 -19.48 -14.12
CA TRP A 335 5.46 -19.91 -15.40
C TRP A 335 4.38 -20.72 -16.13
N VAL A 336 3.82 -20.18 -17.21
CA VAL A 336 2.71 -20.81 -17.93
C VAL A 336 3.24 -21.75 -19.02
N GLY A 337 4.20 -21.26 -19.81
CA GLY A 337 4.73 -22.02 -20.95
C GLY A 337 5.93 -21.37 -21.59
N VAL A 338 6.25 -21.84 -22.80
CA VAL A 338 7.32 -21.29 -23.64
C VAL A 338 6.81 -20.96 -25.03
N HIS A 339 7.43 -19.98 -25.67
CA HIS A 339 7.09 -19.56 -27.02
C HIS A 339 8.36 -19.31 -27.84
N ARG A 340 8.34 -19.73 -29.11
CA ARG A 340 9.50 -19.63 -30.02
C ARG A 340 9.65 -18.24 -30.64
N GLU A 341 8.53 -17.56 -30.89
CA GLU A 341 8.49 -16.26 -31.59
C GLU A 341 7.88 -15.15 -30.72
N PRO A 342 8.56 -14.69 -29.66
CA PRO A 342 7.99 -13.72 -28.72
C PRO A 342 7.70 -12.34 -29.34
N ASN A 343 8.36 -11.99 -30.47
CA ASN A 343 8.19 -10.69 -31.12
C ASN A 343 6.75 -10.46 -31.60
N GLU A 344 6.16 -11.47 -32.24
CA GLU A 344 4.82 -11.37 -32.80
C GLU A 344 3.77 -11.36 -31.70
N LEU A 345 3.92 -12.26 -30.71
CA LEU A 345 3.05 -12.31 -29.54
C LEU A 345 2.97 -10.96 -28.81
N ILE A 346 4.11 -10.28 -28.61
CA ILE A 346 4.13 -8.97 -27.95
C ILE A 346 3.45 -7.90 -28.79
N ARG A 347 3.65 -7.90 -30.11
CA ARG A 347 2.98 -6.94 -31.00
C ARG A 347 1.46 -7.12 -30.94
N THR A 348 0.99 -8.37 -30.96
CA THR A 348 -0.43 -8.69 -30.83
C THR A 348 -0.97 -8.27 -29.46
N LEU A 349 -0.29 -8.64 -28.36
CA LEU A 349 -0.71 -8.26 -27.00
C LEU A 349 -0.79 -6.75 -26.81
N ARG A 350 0.19 -5.99 -27.34
CA ARG A 350 0.17 -4.53 -27.31
C ARG A 350 -0.97 -3.96 -28.16
N SER A 351 -1.23 -4.53 -29.34
CA SER A 351 -2.36 -4.12 -30.18
C SER A 351 -3.70 -4.34 -29.47
N LEU A 352 -3.89 -5.50 -28.82
CA LEU A 352 -5.10 -5.81 -28.06
C LEU A 352 -5.27 -4.88 -26.84
N ARG A 353 -4.16 -4.53 -26.17
CA ARG A 353 -4.16 -3.52 -25.10
C ARG A 353 -4.57 -2.14 -25.61
N ARG A 354 -4.09 -1.72 -26.79
CA ARG A 354 -4.42 -0.41 -27.41
C ARG A 354 -5.87 -0.33 -27.89
N CYS A 355 -6.44 -1.44 -28.35
CA CYS A 355 -7.86 -1.53 -28.69
C CYS A 355 -8.78 -1.65 -27.45
N VAL A 356 -8.20 -1.85 -26.26
CA VAL A 356 -8.93 -2.07 -24.99
C VAL A 356 -9.73 -3.39 -25.00
N ASP A 357 -9.31 -4.37 -25.80
CA ASP A 357 -9.80 -5.76 -25.70
C ASP A 357 -9.22 -6.43 -24.45
N ILE A 358 -7.98 -6.09 -24.12
CA ILE A 358 -7.34 -6.36 -22.85
C ILE A 358 -7.35 -5.07 -22.03
N ASP A 359 -7.58 -5.18 -20.71
CA ASP A 359 -7.53 -4.03 -19.81
C ASP A 359 -6.23 -3.24 -19.96
N ALA A 360 -6.33 -1.92 -20.07
CA ALA A 360 -5.19 -1.02 -20.25
C ALA A 360 -4.18 -1.06 -19.07
N GLU A 361 -4.55 -1.65 -17.94
CA GLU A 361 -3.67 -1.85 -16.77
C GLU A 361 -2.69 -3.02 -16.92
N VAL A 362 -2.89 -3.90 -17.90
CA VAL A 362 -2.04 -5.07 -18.10
C VAL A 362 -0.68 -4.61 -18.62
N SER A 363 0.38 -4.97 -17.91
CA SER A 363 1.75 -4.69 -18.36
C SER A 363 2.36 -5.88 -19.07
N VAL A 364 3.17 -5.58 -20.08
CA VAL A 364 3.82 -6.57 -20.95
C VAL A 364 5.30 -6.23 -21.01
N ILE A 365 6.10 -6.95 -20.24
CA ILE A 365 7.55 -6.73 -20.11
C ILE A 365 8.30 -7.84 -20.82
N ARG A 366 9.26 -7.47 -21.66
CA ARG A 366 10.15 -8.41 -22.32
C ARG A 366 11.59 -8.20 -21.90
N ASP A 367 12.11 -9.16 -21.17
CA ASP A 367 13.51 -9.24 -20.82
C ASP A 367 14.27 -10.02 -21.91
N LEU A 368 15.07 -9.28 -22.68
CA LEU A 368 15.89 -9.84 -23.76
C LEU A 368 17.08 -10.63 -23.24
N MET A 369 17.64 -10.26 -22.09
CA MET A 369 18.85 -10.91 -21.56
C MET A 369 18.53 -12.28 -20.99
N ASN A 370 17.44 -12.39 -20.22
CA ASN A 370 17.02 -13.66 -19.62
C ASN A 370 16.10 -14.50 -20.53
N LYS A 371 15.72 -13.97 -21.70
CA LYS A 371 14.72 -14.55 -22.63
C LYS A 371 13.41 -14.86 -21.89
N GLU A 372 12.81 -13.81 -21.34
CA GLU A 372 11.57 -13.89 -20.57
C GLU A 372 10.55 -12.86 -21.06
N LEU A 373 9.30 -13.28 -21.11
CA LEU A 373 8.13 -12.42 -21.29
C LEU A 373 7.33 -12.48 -19.98
N ARG A 374 7.19 -11.35 -19.30
CA ARG A 374 6.46 -11.23 -18.04
C ARG A 374 5.22 -10.38 -18.27
N ILE A 375 4.06 -10.91 -17.89
CA ILE A 375 2.77 -10.24 -17.99
C ILE A 375 2.20 -10.12 -16.58
N TYR A 376 1.80 -8.90 -16.20
CA TYR A 376 1.19 -8.64 -14.91
C TYR A 376 -0.21 -8.05 -15.06
N THR A 377 -1.16 -8.65 -14.32
CA THR A 377 -2.55 -8.20 -14.18
C THR A 377 -2.91 -7.87 -12.73
N ASP A 378 -1.93 -7.93 -11.83
CA ASP A 378 -2.12 -7.74 -10.41
C ASP A 378 -2.42 -6.27 -10.03
N ALA A 379 -3.06 -6.12 -8.89
CA ALA A 379 -3.43 -4.85 -8.30
C ALA A 379 -2.24 -4.19 -7.56
N GLY A 380 -2.26 -2.87 -7.41
CA GLY A 380 -1.29 -2.14 -6.62
C GLY A 380 0.03 -1.83 -7.34
N ARG A 381 0.12 -2.05 -8.66
CA ARG A 381 1.20 -1.53 -9.49
C ARG A 381 0.99 -0.03 -9.70
N VAL A 382 2.08 0.75 -9.74
CA VAL A 382 2.00 2.16 -10.09
C VAL A 382 2.29 2.30 -11.57
N CYS A 383 1.36 2.92 -12.28
CA CYS A 383 1.45 3.18 -13.70
C CYS A 383 1.38 4.68 -13.95
N ARG A 384 1.93 5.12 -15.08
CA ARG A 384 1.80 6.50 -15.56
C ARG A 384 1.42 6.53 -17.03
N PRO A 385 0.57 7.48 -17.45
CA PRO A 385 0.21 7.62 -18.83
C PRO A 385 1.32 8.30 -19.64
N LEU A 386 1.66 7.73 -20.79
CA LEU A 386 2.63 8.27 -21.75
C LEU A 386 2.03 8.29 -23.15
N PHE A 387 2.50 9.22 -24.00
CA PHE A 387 2.14 9.21 -25.41
C PHE A 387 2.91 8.12 -26.14
N ILE A 388 2.23 7.43 -27.05
CA ILE A 388 2.84 6.41 -27.90
C ILE A 388 3.56 7.09 -29.08
N VAL A 389 4.75 6.58 -29.39
CA VAL A 389 5.54 6.95 -30.56
C VAL A 389 5.65 5.72 -31.47
N GLU A 390 5.25 5.86 -32.73
CA GLU A 390 5.46 4.87 -33.77
C GLU A 390 6.32 5.46 -34.89
N ASP A 391 7.33 4.70 -35.33
CA ASP A 391 8.26 5.13 -36.38
C ASP A 391 8.87 6.53 -36.14
N ASN A 392 9.20 6.84 -34.89
CA ASN A 392 9.69 8.15 -34.44
C ASN A 392 8.71 9.32 -34.72
N THR A 393 7.42 9.03 -34.81
CA THR A 393 6.35 10.03 -34.91
C THR A 393 5.35 9.85 -33.78
N LEU A 394 4.88 10.96 -33.21
CA LEU A 394 3.84 10.91 -32.19
C LEU A 394 2.51 10.55 -32.82
N LEU A 395 1.81 9.57 -32.25
CA LEU A 395 0.46 9.21 -32.68
C LEU A 395 -0.57 10.30 -32.37
N LEU A 396 -0.29 11.15 -31.38
CA LEU A 396 -1.16 12.27 -31.04
C LEU A 396 -1.18 13.31 -32.17
N GLN A 397 -2.33 13.44 -32.83
CA GLN A 397 -2.53 14.42 -33.90
C GLN A 397 -3.31 15.66 -33.44
N LYS A 398 -3.14 16.78 -34.14
CA LYS A 398 -3.84 18.04 -33.85
C LYS A 398 -5.36 17.90 -33.88
N GLU A 399 -5.90 17.01 -34.71
CA GLU A 399 -7.34 16.76 -34.81
C GLU A 399 -7.94 16.26 -33.49
N GLN A 400 -7.25 15.31 -32.83
CA GLN A 400 -7.66 14.79 -31.52
C GLN A 400 -7.61 15.90 -30.45
N VAL A 401 -6.59 16.77 -30.51
CA VAL A 401 -6.48 17.92 -29.61
C VAL A 401 -7.66 18.89 -29.79
N VAL A 402 -8.06 19.20 -31.02
CA VAL A 402 -9.23 20.04 -31.30
C VAL A 402 -10.52 19.38 -30.79
N LYS A 403 -10.66 18.06 -30.96
CA LYS A 403 -11.80 17.30 -30.41
C LYS A 403 -11.85 17.37 -28.88
N LEU A 404 -10.70 17.31 -28.19
CA LEU A 404 -10.61 17.46 -26.73
C LEU A 404 -10.93 18.88 -26.25
N GLN A 405 -10.48 19.91 -26.98
CA GLN A 405 -10.81 21.30 -26.64
C GLN A 405 -12.33 21.51 -26.70
N ASN A 406 -12.99 20.90 -27.69
CA ASN A 406 -14.45 20.93 -27.86
C ASN A 406 -15.18 19.75 -27.20
N HIS A 407 -14.61 19.15 -26.13
CA HIS A 407 -15.16 17.95 -25.45
C HIS A 407 -16.64 18.08 -25.03
N LYS A 408 -17.13 19.30 -24.79
CA LYS A 408 -18.55 19.54 -24.45
C LYS A 408 -19.51 19.20 -25.60
N ILE A 409 -19.04 19.25 -26.84
CA ILE A 409 -19.81 18.99 -28.06
C ILE A 409 -19.52 17.58 -28.58
N THR A 410 -18.25 17.20 -28.63
CA THR A 410 -17.79 15.93 -29.21
C THR A 410 -17.92 14.75 -28.26
N ASN A 411 -18.15 14.99 -26.97
CA ASN A 411 -18.06 13.98 -25.89
C ASN A 411 -16.73 13.22 -25.84
N TYR A 412 -15.69 13.75 -26.50
CA TYR A 412 -14.38 13.12 -26.55
C TYR A 412 -13.62 13.38 -25.24
N ARG A 413 -13.36 12.32 -24.47
CA ARG A 413 -12.76 12.36 -23.13
C ARG A 413 -11.47 11.54 -23.09
N TRP A 414 -10.82 11.52 -21.92
CA TRP A 414 -9.62 10.71 -21.66
C TRP A 414 -9.78 9.23 -22.03
N HIS A 415 -10.95 8.64 -21.76
CA HIS A 415 -11.20 7.25 -22.12
C HIS A 415 -11.10 7.01 -23.63
N ASN A 416 -11.56 7.95 -24.46
CA ASN A 416 -11.45 7.83 -25.91
C ASN A 416 -10.00 7.91 -26.39
N LEU A 417 -9.12 8.67 -25.71
CA LEU A 417 -7.69 8.69 -26.04
C LEU A 417 -7.01 7.34 -25.76
N LEU A 418 -7.47 6.64 -24.73
CA LEU A 418 -7.00 5.28 -24.42
C LEU A 418 -7.52 4.30 -25.49
N THR A 419 -8.81 4.35 -25.84
CA THR A 419 -9.41 3.49 -26.87
C THR A 419 -8.85 3.73 -28.26
N ASP A 420 -8.49 4.97 -28.60
CA ASP A 420 -7.86 5.31 -29.87
C ASP A 420 -6.38 4.87 -29.91
N GLY A 421 -5.84 4.31 -28.83
CA GLY A 421 -4.45 3.86 -28.75
C GLY A 421 -3.42 5.00 -28.87
N VAL A 422 -3.75 6.19 -28.37
CA VAL A 422 -2.82 7.35 -28.40
C VAL A 422 -1.95 7.42 -27.15
N VAL A 423 -2.52 6.97 -26.03
CA VAL A 423 -1.90 6.97 -24.71
C VAL A 423 -1.89 5.56 -24.17
N GLU A 424 -0.78 5.18 -23.54
CA GLU A 424 -0.63 3.91 -22.82
C GLU A 424 -0.29 4.15 -21.35
N LEU A 425 -0.78 3.26 -20.49
CA LEU A 425 -0.38 3.20 -19.09
C LEU A 425 0.84 2.29 -18.97
N ILE A 426 1.97 2.87 -18.59
CA ILE A 426 3.24 2.16 -18.43
C ILE A 426 3.53 2.02 -16.94
N ASP A 427 3.81 0.80 -16.49
CA ASP A 427 4.23 0.52 -15.13
C ASP A 427 5.77 0.62 -14.97
N THR A 428 6.24 0.55 -13.73
CA THR A 428 7.67 0.72 -13.43
C THR A 428 8.57 -0.37 -14.04
N GLU A 429 8.05 -1.58 -14.24
CA GLU A 429 8.84 -2.67 -14.85
C GLU A 429 8.86 -2.55 -16.38
N GLU A 430 7.74 -2.17 -17.00
CA GLU A 430 7.64 -1.93 -18.43
C GLU A 430 8.46 -0.70 -18.84
N GLU A 431 8.59 0.28 -17.94
CA GLU A 431 9.46 1.45 -18.12
C GLU A 431 10.93 1.09 -18.37
N GLU A 432 11.45 0.00 -17.78
CA GLU A 432 12.84 -0.44 -18.00
C GLU A 432 13.14 -0.85 -19.45
N VAL A 433 12.10 -1.32 -20.16
CA VAL A 433 12.19 -1.80 -21.56
C VAL A 433 11.80 -0.69 -22.55
N CYS A 434 11.28 0.44 -22.07
CA CYS A 434 10.83 1.54 -22.91
C CYS A 434 11.91 2.63 -23.07
N MET A 435 11.92 3.26 -24.25
CA MET A 435 12.73 4.44 -24.53
C MET A 435 11.82 5.66 -24.61
N ILE A 436 11.87 6.52 -23.59
CA ILE A 436 10.94 7.64 -23.40
C ILE A 436 11.61 8.97 -23.78
N ALA A 437 11.01 9.72 -24.71
CA ALA A 437 11.39 11.10 -25.02
C ALA A 437 10.83 12.07 -23.96
N MET A 438 11.62 13.07 -23.57
CA MET A 438 11.22 14.05 -22.54
C MET A 438 10.27 15.11 -23.06
N GLU A 439 10.49 15.59 -24.27
CA GLU A 439 9.61 16.53 -24.96
C GLU A 439 9.27 16.02 -26.36
N PRO A 440 8.10 16.39 -26.90
CA PRO A 440 7.71 16.07 -28.28
C PRO A 440 8.73 16.49 -29.35
N LYS A 441 9.49 17.56 -29.08
CA LYS A 441 10.54 18.06 -29.98
C LYS A 441 11.78 17.15 -30.04
N ASP A 442 11.98 16.33 -29.01
CA ASP A 442 13.12 15.43 -28.89
C ASP A 442 12.87 14.09 -29.60
N VAL A 443 11.61 13.83 -29.98
CA VAL A 443 11.21 12.62 -30.71
C VAL A 443 11.85 12.63 -32.10
N GLY A 444 12.61 11.57 -32.41
CA GLY A 444 13.28 11.41 -33.71
C GLY A 444 14.55 12.25 -33.89
N THR A 445 14.93 13.09 -32.92
CA THR A 445 16.24 13.75 -32.89
C THR A 445 17.29 12.80 -32.34
N GLY A 446 18.13 12.26 -33.23
CA GLY A 446 19.27 11.40 -32.88
C GLY A 446 19.19 9.99 -33.47
N THR A 447 20.08 9.12 -33.01
CA THR A 447 20.15 7.70 -33.44
C THR A 447 19.26 6.78 -32.62
N GLN A 448 18.53 7.31 -31.62
CA GLN A 448 17.71 6.53 -30.70
C GLN A 448 16.28 6.38 -31.24
N ILE A 449 15.79 5.14 -31.23
CA ILE A 449 14.41 4.82 -31.58
C ILE A 449 13.57 4.98 -30.31
N HIS A 450 12.68 5.97 -30.30
CA HIS A 450 11.82 6.26 -29.16
C HIS A 450 10.54 5.43 -29.25
N THR A 451 10.08 4.88 -28.12
CA THR A 451 8.82 4.13 -28.04
C THR A 451 7.69 4.96 -27.45
N HIS A 452 8.03 5.87 -26.54
CA HIS A 452 7.06 6.71 -25.84
C HIS A 452 7.57 8.15 -25.70
N CYS A 453 6.69 9.05 -25.32
CA CYS A 453 7.00 10.43 -24.97
C CYS A 453 6.26 10.83 -23.69
N GLU A 454 6.94 11.59 -22.83
CA GLU A 454 6.33 12.23 -21.67
C GLU A 454 5.24 13.22 -22.12
N ILE A 455 4.17 13.30 -21.34
CA ILE A 455 3.11 14.28 -21.59
C ILE A 455 3.59 15.69 -21.23
N HIS A 456 4.20 15.82 -20.05
CA HIS A 456 4.87 17.04 -19.61
C HIS A 456 5.77 16.75 -18.41
N PRO A 457 7.03 17.23 -18.37
CA PRO A 457 7.97 16.94 -17.29
C PRO A 457 7.50 17.35 -15.88
N SER A 458 6.65 18.38 -15.76
CA SER A 458 6.14 18.81 -14.44
C SER A 458 5.24 17.78 -13.74
N MET A 459 4.78 16.75 -14.46
CA MET A 459 3.86 15.75 -13.92
C MET A 459 4.51 14.78 -12.94
N ILE A 460 5.84 14.79 -12.84
CA ILE A 460 6.61 14.08 -11.82
C ILE A 460 6.41 14.63 -10.41
N LEU A 461 5.95 15.89 -10.30
CA LEU A 461 5.77 16.56 -9.01
C LEU A 461 4.53 16.02 -8.29
N GLY A 462 4.53 16.13 -6.96
CA GLY A 462 3.37 15.87 -6.10
C GLY A 462 2.47 17.09 -5.98
N ILE A 463 1.44 16.99 -5.14
CA ILE A 463 0.47 18.09 -4.96
C ILE A 463 1.15 19.31 -4.33
N CYS A 464 1.89 19.13 -3.24
CA CYS A 464 2.52 20.25 -2.54
C CYS A 464 3.78 20.76 -3.25
N ALA A 465 4.42 19.92 -4.06
CA ALA A 465 5.54 20.38 -4.89
C ALA A 465 5.05 21.20 -6.11
N SER A 466 3.86 20.90 -6.63
CA SER A 466 3.29 21.58 -7.80
C SER A 466 2.82 23.01 -7.53
N ILE A 467 2.64 23.39 -6.27
CA ILE A 467 2.31 24.78 -5.88
C ILE A 467 3.54 25.69 -5.80
N ILE A 468 4.75 25.15 -5.91
CA ILE A 468 5.99 25.91 -5.84
C ILE A 468 6.23 26.56 -7.22
N PRO A 469 6.36 27.89 -7.32
CA PRO A 469 6.77 28.53 -8.56
C PRO A 469 8.26 28.24 -8.82
N PHE A 470 8.61 27.91 -10.06
CA PHE A 470 10.00 27.64 -10.51
C PHE A 470 10.77 26.67 -9.59
N PRO A 471 10.25 25.45 -9.34
CA PRO A 471 10.89 24.50 -8.42
C PRO A 471 12.26 24.00 -8.92
N ASP A 472 12.50 24.06 -10.22
CA ASP A 472 13.74 23.73 -10.92
C ASP A 472 14.87 24.74 -10.69
N HIS A 473 14.55 25.98 -10.31
CA HIS A 473 15.54 27.03 -10.01
C HIS A 473 15.96 27.06 -8.54
N ASN A 474 15.31 26.24 -7.70
CA ASN A 474 15.59 26.14 -6.28
C ASN A 474 16.55 24.99 -5.96
N GLN A 475 17.32 25.14 -4.89
CA GLN A 475 18.03 24.01 -4.30
C GLN A 475 17.03 22.97 -3.79
N SER A 476 17.24 21.69 -4.10
CA SER A 476 16.26 20.62 -3.83
C SER A 476 15.74 20.54 -2.38
N PRO A 477 16.53 20.77 -1.30
CA PRO A 477 15.99 20.73 0.06
C PRO A 477 14.94 21.82 0.34
N ARG A 478 15.05 22.98 -0.33
CA ARG A 478 14.06 24.07 -0.17
C ARG A 478 12.70 23.68 -0.71
N ASN A 479 12.66 22.90 -1.78
CA ASN A 479 11.41 22.35 -2.31
C ASN A 479 10.78 21.36 -1.33
N THR A 480 11.59 20.56 -0.64
CA THR A 480 11.13 19.64 0.40
C THR A 480 10.55 20.38 1.59
N TYR A 481 11.24 21.42 2.08
CA TYR A 481 10.76 22.24 3.18
C TYR A 481 9.42 22.91 2.85
N GLN A 482 9.31 23.52 1.67
CA GLN A 482 8.06 24.14 1.24
C GLN A 482 6.93 23.12 1.08
N SER A 483 7.24 21.91 0.65
CA SER A 483 6.24 20.83 0.55
C SER A 483 5.71 20.41 1.92
N ALA A 484 6.52 20.45 2.97
CA ALA A 484 6.10 20.21 4.34
C ALA A 484 5.32 21.40 4.93
N MET A 485 5.85 22.61 4.78
CA MET A 485 5.26 23.86 5.28
C MET A 485 3.93 24.20 4.60
N GLY A 486 3.78 23.89 3.30
CA GLY A 486 2.53 24.11 2.56
C GLY A 486 1.33 23.35 3.15
N LYS A 487 1.58 22.23 3.86
CA LYS A 487 0.54 21.47 4.57
C LYS A 487 0.09 22.13 5.88
N GLN A 488 0.89 23.07 6.39
CA GLN A 488 0.67 23.84 7.62
C GLN A 488 0.13 25.25 7.33
N ALA A 489 0.11 25.67 6.06
CA ALA A 489 -0.44 26.96 5.67
C ALA A 489 -1.88 27.12 6.14
N MET A 490 -2.32 28.37 6.33
CA MET A 490 -3.71 28.69 6.66
C MET A 490 -4.45 29.16 5.41
N GLY A 491 -5.71 28.75 5.27
CA GLY A 491 -6.53 29.10 4.13
C GLY A 491 -7.98 28.69 4.35
N ILE A 492 -8.77 28.77 3.29
CA ILE A 492 -10.10 28.16 3.30
C ILE A 492 -9.92 26.68 2.93
N TYR A 493 -10.23 25.77 3.86
CA TYR A 493 -10.03 24.33 3.64
C TYR A 493 -11.22 23.65 2.96
N CYS A 494 -12.44 24.14 3.16
CA CYS A 494 -13.65 23.73 2.45
C CYS A 494 -14.64 24.89 2.36
N SER A 495 -15.55 24.87 1.37
CA SER A 495 -16.57 25.92 1.20
C SER A 495 -17.65 25.90 2.28
N ASN A 496 -17.99 24.71 2.78
CA ASN A 496 -19.06 24.48 3.77
C ASN A 496 -18.58 24.51 5.23
N PHE A 497 -17.44 25.16 5.53
CA PHE A 497 -16.86 25.18 6.88
C PHE A 497 -17.80 25.78 7.93
N ARG A 498 -18.70 26.69 7.56
CA ARG A 498 -19.66 27.32 8.49
C ARG A 498 -20.74 26.37 9.02
N ALA A 499 -21.15 25.40 8.21
CA ALA A 499 -22.16 24.41 8.61
C ALA A 499 -21.54 23.18 9.27
N ARG A 500 -20.20 23.07 9.19
CA ARG A 500 -19.47 21.88 9.58
C ARG A 500 -18.84 22.07 10.96
N MET A 501 -19.20 21.20 11.90
CA MET A 501 -18.63 21.19 13.25
C MET A 501 -17.33 20.38 13.30
N ASP A 502 -16.22 20.97 12.88
CA ASP A 502 -14.89 20.38 13.03
C ASP A 502 -14.26 20.81 14.38
N THR A 503 -13.49 19.92 15.03
CA THR A 503 -12.95 20.18 16.38
C THR A 503 -12.04 21.40 16.46
N MET A 504 -11.20 21.60 15.45
CA MET A 504 -10.31 22.75 15.30
C MET A 504 -10.27 23.14 13.83
N ALA A 505 -10.55 24.40 13.52
CA ALA A 505 -10.44 24.93 12.18
C ALA A 505 -9.87 26.35 12.20
N ASN A 506 -8.97 26.63 11.27
CA ASN A 506 -8.40 27.95 11.08
C ASN A 506 -8.74 28.42 9.67
N VAL A 507 -9.37 29.59 9.57
CA VAL A 507 -9.78 30.14 8.28
C VAL A 507 -9.21 31.54 8.14
N LEU A 508 -8.56 31.79 7.01
CA LEU A 508 -8.04 33.12 6.69
C LEU A 508 -9.20 34.03 6.24
N ASN A 509 -9.24 35.27 6.72
CA ASN A 509 -10.35 36.18 6.39
C ASN A 509 -10.30 36.67 4.93
N TYR A 510 -9.09 36.95 4.43
CA TYR A 510 -8.87 37.49 3.08
C TYR A 510 -7.80 36.69 2.32
N PRO A 511 -8.07 35.44 1.91
CA PRO A 511 -7.14 34.68 1.09
C PRO A 511 -7.09 35.26 -0.34
N GLN A 512 -5.92 35.24 -0.96
CA GLN A 512 -5.72 35.77 -2.31
C GLN A 512 -5.14 34.71 -3.23
N LYS A 513 -5.58 34.71 -4.49
CA LYS A 513 -4.94 33.91 -5.53
C LYS A 513 -3.47 34.36 -5.70
N PRO A 514 -2.52 33.44 -5.82
CA PRO A 514 -1.13 33.80 -6.08
C PRO A 514 -0.99 34.55 -7.42
N LEU A 515 -0.13 35.56 -7.48
CA LEU A 515 0.15 36.29 -8.73
C LEU A 515 0.94 35.45 -9.72
N VAL A 516 1.95 34.73 -9.22
CA VAL A 516 2.77 33.80 -10.01
C VAL A 516 2.28 32.39 -9.73
N THR A 517 1.77 31.71 -10.76
CA THR A 517 1.13 30.40 -10.63
C THR A 517 1.72 29.39 -11.60
N THR A 518 1.74 28.12 -11.20
CA THR A 518 2.00 27.01 -12.13
C THR A 518 0.68 26.61 -12.83
N ARG A 519 0.76 26.00 -14.02
CA ARG A 519 -0.44 25.47 -14.71
C ARG A 519 -1.11 24.35 -13.90
N ALA A 520 -0.35 23.60 -13.12
CA ALA A 520 -0.86 22.53 -12.27
C ALA A 520 -1.80 23.04 -11.15
N MET A 521 -1.67 24.29 -10.71
CA MET A 521 -2.55 24.88 -9.70
C MET A 521 -4.02 24.95 -10.13
N GLU A 522 -4.28 25.00 -11.44
CA GLU A 522 -5.63 25.01 -12.00
C GLU A 522 -6.35 23.67 -11.71
N TYR A 523 -5.67 22.54 -11.95
CA TYR A 523 -6.19 21.21 -11.67
C TYR A 523 -6.33 20.91 -10.18
N LEU A 524 -5.52 21.56 -9.35
CA LEU A 524 -5.61 21.47 -7.89
C LEU A 524 -6.68 22.40 -7.30
N HIS A 525 -7.44 23.15 -8.11
CA HIS A 525 -8.40 24.17 -7.67
C HIS A 525 -7.81 25.16 -6.64
N PHE A 526 -6.49 25.37 -6.67
CA PHE A 526 -5.80 26.20 -5.67
C PHE A 526 -6.14 27.68 -5.84
N ARG A 527 -6.57 28.09 -7.05
CA ARG A 527 -7.08 29.43 -7.34
C ARG A 527 -8.43 29.70 -6.68
N GLU A 528 -9.24 28.66 -6.48
CA GLU A 528 -10.57 28.77 -5.85
C GLU A 528 -10.46 28.80 -4.33
N LEU A 529 -9.58 27.96 -3.76
CA LEU A 529 -9.32 27.86 -2.32
C LEU A 529 -7.85 28.15 -2.01
N PRO A 530 -7.38 29.40 -2.17
CA PRO A 530 -5.98 29.73 -1.94
C PRO A 530 -5.65 29.73 -0.44
N SER A 531 -4.39 29.39 -0.15
CA SER A 531 -3.82 29.38 1.20
C SER A 531 -2.67 30.38 1.28
N GLY A 532 -3.00 31.67 1.39
CA GLY A 532 -2.01 32.76 1.47
C GLY A 532 -2.54 34.13 1.04
N ILE A 533 -1.68 35.14 1.12
CA ILE A 533 -1.91 36.52 0.69
C ILE A 533 -0.68 36.98 -0.10
N ASN A 534 -0.87 37.77 -1.16
CA ASN A 534 0.26 38.38 -1.87
C ASN A 534 0.80 39.55 -1.03
N ALA A 535 2.02 39.39 -0.52
CA ALA A 535 2.72 40.40 0.26
C ALA A 535 3.67 41.22 -0.62
N ILE A 536 3.82 42.51 -0.32
CA ILE A 536 4.91 43.33 -0.86
C ILE A 536 6.12 43.13 0.05
N VAL A 537 7.20 42.56 -0.49
CA VAL A 537 8.41 42.22 0.26
C VAL A 537 9.54 43.15 -0.16
N GLY A 538 10.24 43.74 0.83
CA GLY A 538 11.48 44.47 0.64
C GLY A 538 12.65 43.68 1.22
N ILE A 539 13.64 43.33 0.39
CA ILE A 539 14.84 42.61 0.83
C ILE A 539 15.92 43.67 1.11
N ALA A 540 16.06 44.05 2.37
CA ALA A 540 17.06 45.02 2.80
C ALA A 540 17.46 44.76 4.26
N SER A 541 18.72 45.06 4.61
CA SER A 541 19.12 45.19 6.01
C SER A 541 18.61 46.55 6.51
N TYR A 542 17.68 46.54 7.47
CA TYR A 542 17.04 47.78 7.95
C TYR A 542 17.47 48.14 9.38
N THR A 543 16.81 47.59 10.39
CA THR A 543 17.03 47.91 11.82
C THR A 543 17.69 46.78 12.62
N GLY A 544 18.09 45.69 11.96
CA GLY A 544 18.70 44.53 12.62
C GLY A 544 17.71 43.53 13.23
N TYR A 545 16.43 43.88 13.37
CA TYR A 545 15.37 42.94 13.81
C TYR A 545 15.00 41.88 12.77
N ASN A 546 15.55 41.98 11.55
CA ASN A 546 15.38 41.01 10.47
C ASN A 546 16.61 40.09 10.30
N GLN A 547 17.42 39.94 11.35
CA GLN A 547 18.52 38.97 11.39
C GLN A 547 18.01 37.56 11.72
N GLU A 548 18.79 36.52 11.38
CA GLU A 548 18.54 35.12 11.73
C GLU A 548 17.10 34.64 11.44
N ASP A 549 16.70 34.68 10.16
CA ASP A 549 15.37 34.27 9.67
C ASP A 549 14.17 35.01 10.29
N SER A 550 14.41 36.13 10.97
CA SER A 550 13.36 37.01 11.49
C SER A 550 12.86 38.00 10.43
N LEU A 551 11.60 38.43 10.58
CA LEU A 551 10.92 39.31 9.61
C LEU A 551 10.26 40.49 10.32
N ILE A 552 10.38 41.68 9.71
CA ILE A 552 9.72 42.90 10.17
C ILE A 552 8.42 43.06 9.37
N MET A 553 7.30 43.24 10.07
CA MET A 553 5.99 43.43 9.45
C MET A 553 5.49 44.87 9.60
N ASN A 554 4.73 45.33 8.61
CA ASN A 554 4.10 46.66 8.67
C ASN A 554 2.85 46.61 9.57
N GLN A 555 2.92 47.28 10.73
CA GLN A 555 1.80 47.37 11.67
C GLN A 555 0.51 47.88 11.02
N SER A 556 0.59 48.93 10.21
CA SER A 556 -0.58 49.49 9.54
C SER A 556 -1.24 48.53 8.56
N ALA A 557 -0.52 47.54 8.03
CA ALA A 557 -1.11 46.48 7.21
C ALA A 557 -1.87 45.47 8.08
N ILE A 558 -1.30 45.09 9.23
CA ILE A 558 -1.92 44.18 10.20
C ILE A 558 -3.22 44.78 10.76
N ASP A 559 -3.22 46.08 11.08
CA ASP A 559 -4.40 46.79 11.59
C ASP A 559 -5.56 46.74 10.58
N ARG A 560 -5.24 46.87 9.27
CA ARG A 560 -6.20 46.71 8.16
C ARG A 560 -6.66 45.28 7.92
N GLY A 561 -6.07 44.29 8.60
CA GLY A 561 -6.47 42.88 8.53
C GLY A 561 -5.54 41.97 7.72
N PHE A 562 -4.31 42.39 7.43
CA PHE A 562 -3.30 41.53 6.83
C PHE A 562 -3.06 40.27 7.69
N PHE A 563 -3.14 39.10 7.06
CA PHE A 563 -3.05 37.77 7.71
C PHE A 563 -4.00 37.52 8.89
N ARG A 564 -5.11 38.27 9.02
CA ARG A 564 -6.10 38.00 10.06
C ARG A 564 -6.83 36.69 9.79
N SER A 565 -6.76 35.75 10.74
CA SER A 565 -7.48 34.48 10.70
C SER A 565 -8.52 34.37 11.80
N THR A 566 -9.55 33.57 11.56
CA THR A 566 -10.57 33.17 12.54
C THR A 566 -10.34 31.73 12.94
N PHE A 567 -10.26 31.48 14.25
CA PHE A 567 -10.12 30.15 14.83
C PHE A 567 -11.46 29.66 15.37
N TYR A 568 -11.88 28.48 14.91
CA TYR A 568 -13.05 27.77 15.40
C TYR A 568 -12.61 26.58 16.23
N ARG A 569 -13.24 26.41 17.39
CA ARG A 569 -13.07 25.24 18.25
C ARG A 569 -14.42 24.71 18.67
N CYS A 570 -14.69 23.46 18.32
CA CYS A 570 -15.92 22.78 18.71
C CYS A 570 -15.66 21.87 19.92
N TYR A 571 -16.55 21.92 20.89
CA TYR A 571 -16.59 21.02 22.04
C TYR A 571 -17.77 20.07 21.88
N VAL A 572 -17.54 18.78 22.15
CA VAL A 572 -18.55 17.73 22.04
C VAL A 572 -18.62 17.01 23.37
N ASP A 573 -19.84 16.90 23.92
CA ASP A 573 -20.15 16.06 25.07
C ASP A 573 -21.41 15.25 24.76
N GLN A 574 -21.60 14.14 25.48
CA GLN A 574 -22.74 13.24 25.33
C GLN A 574 -23.21 12.81 26.72
N GLU A 575 -24.53 12.80 26.90
CA GLU A 575 -25.17 12.18 28.06
C GLU A 575 -24.96 10.66 28.00
N ARG A 576 -24.57 10.09 29.13
CA ARG A 576 -24.43 8.64 29.29
C ARG A 576 -25.47 8.14 30.27
N ASN A 577 -26.30 7.23 29.81
CA ASN A 577 -27.14 6.43 30.69
C ASN A 577 -26.26 5.35 31.30
N LYS A 578 -25.86 5.51 32.56
CA LYS A 578 -25.19 4.46 33.32
C LYS A 578 -26.27 3.55 33.89
N SER A 579 -26.86 2.70 33.05
CA SER A 579 -27.61 1.55 33.55
C SER A 579 -26.61 0.59 34.19
N PRO A 580 -26.72 0.25 35.49
CA PRO A 580 -26.01 -0.89 36.02
C PRO A 580 -26.73 -2.13 35.49
N HIS A 581 -26.05 -2.90 34.63
CA HIS A 581 -26.48 -4.19 34.07
C HIS A 581 -27.52 -4.19 32.94
N GLY A 582 -27.10 -4.73 31.79
CA GLY A 582 -27.98 -5.23 30.74
C GLY A 582 -28.68 -6.53 31.17
N GLY A 583 -29.67 -6.41 32.04
CA GLY A 583 -30.61 -7.47 32.39
C GLY A 583 -32.04 -6.96 32.25
N ALA A 584 -32.84 -7.61 31.42
CA ALA A 584 -34.28 -7.42 31.39
C ALA A 584 -34.85 -7.85 32.75
N GLY A 585 -35.18 -6.87 33.59
CA GLY A 585 -35.78 -7.09 34.90
C GLY A 585 -36.28 -5.77 35.45
N GLY A 586 -37.58 -5.53 35.34
CA GLY A 586 -38.23 -4.33 35.87
C GLY A 586 -38.06 -4.25 37.38
N GLY A 587 -37.32 -3.25 37.83
CA GLY A 587 -37.23 -2.83 39.21
C GLY A 587 -37.01 -1.33 39.23
N ALA A 588 -37.93 -0.59 39.86
CA ALA A 588 -37.89 0.86 40.01
C ALA A 588 -36.73 1.27 40.94
N GLY A 589 -35.52 1.37 40.37
CA GLY A 589 -34.34 1.95 41.00
C GLY A 589 -33.72 2.94 40.02
N GLY A 590 -33.56 4.20 40.46
CA GLY A 590 -33.28 5.37 39.64
C GLY A 590 -32.25 5.14 38.53
N SER A 591 -32.63 5.51 37.31
CA SER A 591 -31.72 5.57 36.18
C SER A 591 -30.68 6.66 36.48
N ASN A 592 -29.42 6.28 36.75
CA ASN A 592 -28.32 7.23 36.84
C ASN A 592 -27.96 7.73 35.44
N CYS A 593 -28.83 8.58 34.88
CA CYS A 593 -28.61 9.28 33.63
C CYS A 593 -27.84 10.58 33.90
N GLU A 594 -26.78 10.82 33.13
CA GLU A 594 -26.19 12.15 33.06
C GLU A 594 -27.18 13.07 32.33
N GLU A 595 -27.41 14.29 32.82
CA GLU A 595 -28.33 15.27 32.22
C GLU A 595 -27.62 16.61 31.97
N PHE A 596 -28.00 17.30 30.91
CA PHE A 596 -27.61 18.69 30.66
C PHE A 596 -28.59 19.65 31.34
N GLU A 597 -28.11 20.31 32.37
CA GLU A 597 -28.86 21.32 33.13
C GLU A 597 -27.89 22.36 33.69
N LYS A 598 -28.44 23.47 34.18
CA LYS A 598 -27.64 24.50 34.84
C LYS A 598 -27.27 24.07 36.27
N PRO A 599 -26.00 23.76 36.57
CA PRO A 599 -25.63 23.32 37.90
C PRO A 599 -25.63 24.50 38.88
N SER A 600 -26.28 24.33 40.03
CA SER A 600 -26.31 25.30 41.13
C SER A 600 -25.46 24.83 42.31
N ARG A 601 -24.98 25.76 43.14
CA ARG A 601 -24.22 25.43 44.36
C ARG A 601 -25.05 24.66 45.39
N GLU A 602 -26.37 24.76 45.30
CA GLU A 602 -27.31 24.09 46.18
C GLU A 602 -27.58 22.65 45.72
N ASN A 603 -27.66 22.43 44.40
CA ASN A 603 -28.07 21.14 43.84
C ASN A 603 -26.87 20.21 43.53
N CYS A 604 -25.68 20.76 43.28
CA CYS A 604 -24.55 19.99 42.79
C CYS A 604 -23.34 20.04 43.72
N LEU A 605 -22.84 18.86 44.11
CA LEU A 605 -21.56 18.71 44.79
C LEU A 605 -20.41 18.75 43.77
N GLY A 606 -19.30 19.41 44.14
CA GLY A 606 -18.05 19.37 43.35
C GLY A 606 -18.00 20.27 42.11
N LEU A 607 -18.66 21.43 42.14
CA LEU A 607 -18.54 22.46 41.10
C LEU A 607 -17.09 22.85 40.86
N ARG A 608 -16.71 22.95 39.58
CA ARG A 608 -15.38 23.43 39.18
C ARG A 608 -15.30 24.95 39.38
N HIS A 609 -14.10 25.46 39.56
CA HIS A 609 -13.88 26.90 39.57
C HIS A 609 -14.14 27.47 38.16
N GLY A 610 -15.20 28.26 38.03
CA GLY A 610 -15.57 28.92 36.78
C GLY A 610 -16.90 29.67 36.90
N SER A 611 -17.21 30.52 35.91
CA SER A 611 -18.50 31.22 35.84
C SER A 611 -19.54 30.35 35.15
N TYR A 612 -20.66 30.11 35.85
CA TYR A 612 -21.83 29.37 35.35
C TYR A 612 -23.00 30.29 34.99
N HIS A 613 -22.84 31.62 35.15
CA HIS A 613 -23.90 32.59 34.90
C HIS A 613 -24.33 32.65 33.43
N LYS A 614 -23.42 32.30 32.52
CA LYS A 614 -23.64 32.33 31.06
C LYS A 614 -24.39 31.11 30.51
N LEU A 615 -24.69 30.13 31.35
CA LEU A 615 -25.49 28.96 30.98
C LEU A 615 -26.97 29.31 31.05
N ASP A 616 -27.72 28.89 30.04
CA ASP A 616 -29.18 28.91 30.00
C ASP A 616 -29.76 27.75 30.84
N ALA A 617 -31.09 27.65 30.89
CA ALA A 617 -31.78 26.60 31.66
C ALA A 617 -31.38 25.18 31.20
N ASP A 618 -31.16 25.01 29.89
CA ASP A 618 -30.78 23.75 29.26
C ASP A 618 -29.29 23.37 29.52
N GLY A 619 -28.58 24.12 30.36
CA GLY A 619 -27.17 23.84 30.68
C GLY A 619 -26.18 24.18 29.57
N LEU A 620 -26.60 24.92 28.53
CA LEU A 620 -25.77 25.34 27.39
C LEU A 620 -25.69 26.86 27.27
N VAL A 621 -24.65 27.37 26.59
CA VAL A 621 -24.50 28.82 26.31
C VAL A 621 -25.13 29.17 24.96
N ALA A 622 -25.96 30.21 24.91
CA ALA A 622 -26.49 30.74 23.65
C ALA A 622 -25.38 31.24 22.69
N PRO A 623 -25.47 30.96 21.37
CA PRO A 623 -24.56 31.49 20.37
C PRO A 623 -24.46 33.03 20.39
N GLY A 624 -23.26 33.57 20.25
CA GLY A 624 -23.00 35.02 20.28
C GLY A 624 -22.57 35.56 21.65
N THR A 625 -22.67 34.75 22.71
CA THR A 625 -22.19 35.14 24.05
C THR A 625 -20.67 35.13 24.12
N ARG A 626 -20.07 36.21 24.61
CA ARG A 626 -18.62 36.29 24.83
C ARG A 626 -18.21 35.35 25.97
N VAL A 627 -17.36 34.36 25.68
CA VAL A 627 -16.78 33.43 26.67
C VAL A 627 -15.27 33.60 26.78
N SER A 628 -14.73 33.49 27.99
CA SER A 628 -13.31 33.56 28.34
C SER A 628 -12.85 32.24 29.00
N GLY A 629 -11.55 32.08 29.27
CA GLY A 629 -10.98 30.81 29.75
C GLY A 629 -11.56 30.28 31.07
N ASN A 630 -12.15 31.13 31.90
CA ASN A 630 -12.76 30.75 33.18
C ASN A 630 -14.29 30.49 33.07
N ASP A 631 -14.88 30.60 31.88
CA ASP A 631 -16.31 30.40 31.68
C ASP A 631 -16.62 28.96 31.30
N ILE A 632 -17.70 28.42 31.86
CA ILE A 632 -18.18 27.08 31.54
C ILE A 632 -19.15 27.15 30.34
N ILE A 633 -18.98 26.23 29.38
CA ILE A 633 -19.76 26.18 28.13
C ILE A 633 -20.88 25.13 28.19
N ILE A 634 -20.62 24.01 28.87
CA ILE A 634 -21.52 22.86 28.99
C ILE A 634 -21.67 22.52 30.47
N GLY A 635 -22.88 22.67 31.00
CA GLY A 635 -23.29 22.20 32.31
C GLY A 635 -23.82 20.78 32.18
N LYS A 636 -23.03 19.81 32.66
CA LYS A 636 -23.45 18.40 32.73
C LYS A 636 -23.43 17.95 34.17
N THR A 637 -24.54 17.40 34.64
CA THR A 637 -24.68 16.84 35.98
C THR A 637 -24.80 15.32 35.89
N SER A 638 -24.39 14.64 36.95
CA SER A 638 -24.56 13.19 37.10
C SER A 638 -25.17 12.97 38.48
N PRO A 639 -26.27 12.22 38.60
CA PRO A 639 -26.82 11.86 39.88
C PRO A 639 -25.81 10.99 40.63
N LEU A 640 -25.65 11.28 41.92
CA LEU A 640 -24.88 10.43 42.82
C LEU A 640 -25.79 9.27 43.28
N PRO A 641 -25.29 8.02 43.32
CA PRO A 641 -26.07 6.92 43.88
C PRO A 641 -26.39 7.22 45.35
N THR A 642 -27.63 6.98 45.76
CA THR A 642 -28.10 7.08 47.15
C THR A 642 -27.52 5.98 48.02
N SER A 643 -26.20 5.99 48.19
CA SER A 643 -25.47 5.22 49.19
C SER A 643 -24.19 5.98 49.56
N GLU A 644 -24.18 6.50 50.79
CA GLU A 644 -23.08 7.11 51.58
C GLU A 644 -23.29 8.59 51.98
N ASP A 645 -24.26 8.80 52.90
CA ASP A 645 -24.22 9.87 53.90
C ASP A 645 -23.08 9.65 54.92
N SER A 646 -21.82 9.65 54.48
CA SER A 646 -20.68 9.63 55.41
C SER A 646 -19.32 9.94 54.74
N SER A 647 -19.05 11.17 54.33
CA SER A 647 -17.67 11.69 54.22
C SER A 647 -17.59 13.21 54.02
N LEU A 648 -18.38 13.99 54.78
CA LEU A 648 -18.37 15.46 54.70
C LEU A 648 -17.20 16.14 55.46
N GLU A 649 -16.19 15.41 55.98
CA GLU A 649 -15.17 15.99 56.86
C GLU A 649 -13.69 15.97 56.40
N GLN A 650 -13.34 15.54 55.17
CA GLN A 650 -11.93 15.48 54.75
C GLN A 650 -11.52 16.46 53.63
N ARG A 651 -11.88 17.74 53.72
CA ARG A 651 -11.37 18.77 52.78
C ARG A 651 -10.83 20.07 53.37
N HIS A 652 -10.45 20.06 54.65
CA HIS A 652 -9.59 21.10 55.22
C HIS A 652 -8.29 20.52 55.79
N GLN A 653 -7.39 20.08 54.91
CA GLN A 653 -5.96 20.12 55.22
C GLN A 653 -5.25 20.91 54.12
N LYS A 654 -4.88 22.14 54.48
CA LYS A 654 -3.86 22.94 53.80
C LYS A 654 -2.57 22.13 53.82
N ARG A 655 -1.96 21.90 52.65
CA ARG A 655 -0.53 21.59 52.55
C ARG A 655 0.19 22.88 52.21
N ASP A 656 1.21 23.19 53.00
CA ASP A 656 2.21 24.23 52.76
C ASP A 656 2.95 24.03 51.43
#